data_AF-D8RMU6-F1
#
_entry.id   AF-D8RMU6-F1
#
_cell.length_a   1.000
_cell.length_b   1.000
_cell.length_c   1.000
_cell.angle_alpha   90.00
_cell.angle_beta   90.00
_cell.angle_gamma   90.00
#
_symmetry.space_group_name_H-M   'P 1'
#
loop_
_entity.id
_entity.type
_entity.pdbx_description
1 polymer ?
#
loop_
_entity_poly.entity_id
_entity_poly.type
_entity_poly.pdbx_seq_one_letter_code
_entity_poly.pdbx_strand_id
1 'polypeptide(L)'
;MRQGRSSHQAQELSIHPSYGGQGGGGGGGAHIATVPLRWDQALDHSSGGGAIAQHHFVEVTLDVRDDSVKLRSVNPTIAAAAVQSLRSSLKRTASNTSSRMKQLSGGVHAGSSRPRYLSRSKSGAENALHGLRFITKAGANAADRSALWKSVEERFDKLASPEGLLKRGDFGQCIGMKDSKEFAGELFDALARKKGMTNAEQISKRDLYEFWLQISDQSFDARMQIFFDMCDKNADGRISEEEVKEVIMLSASANKLSKLKEQAEEYAALIMEELDPDNLGYIELWQLEQLMRGAPIGGYSRDLQQLNYSQTLVAPRRRNPIRALSRSTRNYVTEHWQRIWVVSVWLAAMVALFTWKFVQYKNRAAFEIMGYCVCAAKGAAETLKLNMALILLPVCRNLITTLRSTWLGLVVPFDDNINFHKAITIGIAFGVIIHGGVHLACDFPRIVQASDEDFNAKIGRGWHYEKPSYMDIVKSVTGITGIIMVVLMIIAFTLATRWFRRSLVKLPWPFHRLTGFNAFWYSHHLFVIVYVCLIVHSFKLFLSFKFKDKTTWMYLSVPLLLYTGERTLRYFRSGNYSVQILKAAIYTGNVLALHMTKPPGFKYKSGMYLFLKCPAISPFEWHPFSITSAPGDDFVSVHIRVLGDWTQEMKRIFSEVCEPPIGNKSGLLRAEYIVGAASRNKFPKLLIDGPYGAPAQDYRKYDVLLLVGLGIGATPFISILRDMLNHIKTSDHPSPSDSVHIDMIRAMESPRRRKRRGPTNAYFYWVTREQGSFDWFKGVMNEVAEIDQKAVIEMHNYLTSVYEEGDARSALITMVQALHHAKNGVDIVSGTRVRTHFAKPNWRKVFSRLASTHPDSRIGVFFCGSSLLAKELDQISREYTYKTSTRFEFHKEHF
;
A
#
# COMPACT_ATOMS: atom_id res chain seq x y z
N MET A 1 66.61 25.91 15.05
CA MET A 1 67.36 25.60 16.30
C MET A 1 66.84 24.29 16.87
N ARG A 2 67.75 23.31 17.00
CA ARG A 2 67.71 22.01 17.72
C ARG A 2 66.55 21.03 17.42
N GLN A 3 66.72 19.89 16.73
CA GLN A 3 67.67 18.74 16.75
C GLN A 3 67.29 17.56 17.66
N GLY A 4 67.37 16.37 17.04
CA GLY A 4 67.46 14.99 17.56
C GLY A 4 66.57 14.05 16.70
N ARG A 5 66.99 13.32 15.64
CA ARG A 5 68.11 12.34 15.41
C ARG A 5 68.15 11.28 16.52
N SER A 6 68.13 9.95 16.28
CA SER A 6 68.80 9.09 15.27
C SER A 6 68.20 7.65 15.29
N SER A 7 67.78 7.02 14.18
CA SER A 7 68.46 6.03 13.29
C SER A 7 68.79 4.63 13.84
N HIS A 8 68.37 3.56 13.14
CA HIS A 8 69.20 2.47 12.54
C HIS A 8 68.31 1.41 11.84
N GLN A 9 68.46 1.23 10.51
CA GLN A 9 68.89 0.03 9.75
C GLN A 9 67.97 -1.22 9.84
N ALA A 10 67.24 -1.62 8.78
CA ALA A 10 67.64 -2.25 7.50
C ALA A 10 68.03 -3.73 7.61
N GLN A 11 67.22 -4.63 7.02
CA GLN A 11 67.70 -5.85 6.35
C GLN A 11 66.65 -6.42 5.39
N GLU A 12 67.06 -6.53 4.12
CA GLU A 12 66.47 -7.33 3.06
C GLU A 12 66.61 -8.83 3.36
N LEU A 13 65.74 -9.67 2.76
CA LEU A 13 66.18 -10.96 2.22
C LEU A 13 65.17 -11.51 1.20
N SER A 14 65.62 -11.55 -0.05
CA SER A 14 65.06 -12.26 -1.19
C SER A 14 66.09 -13.31 -1.62
N ILE A 15 65.81 -14.62 -1.63
CA ILE A 15 66.53 -15.63 -2.44
C ILE A 15 65.58 -16.82 -2.76
N HIS A 16 65.00 -16.83 -3.97
CA HIS A 16 65.23 -17.72 -5.14
C HIS A 16 65.46 -19.27 -5.00
N PRO A 17 65.40 -20.06 -6.12
CA PRO A 17 64.51 -21.23 -6.30
C PRO A 17 65.25 -22.55 -6.65
N SER A 18 64.50 -23.62 -6.99
CA SER A 18 64.73 -24.55 -8.14
C SER A 18 64.34 -26.02 -7.88
N TYR A 19 63.92 -26.65 -8.99
CA TYR A 19 63.86 -28.08 -9.38
C TYR A 19 62.43 -28.47 -9.81
N GLY A 20 62.09 -28.86 -11.06
CA GLY A 20 62.89 -29.35 -12.19
C GLY A 20 62.54 -30.82 -12.47
N GLY A 21 61.72 -31.11 -13.50
CA GLY A 21 61.40 -32.47 -13.95
C GLY A 21 60.49 -32.50 -15.19
N GLN A 22 61.08 -32.75 -16.36
CA GLN A 22 60.51 -32.83 -17.72
C GLN A 22 59.82 -34.17 -18.03
N GLY A 23 58.96 -34.20 -19.06
CA GLY A 23 58.98 -35.29 -20.06
C GLY A 23 57.68 -35.63 -20.84
N GLY A 24 57.52 -35.07 -22.05
CA GLY A 24 56.88 -35.63 -23.29
C GLY A 24 55.37 -35.96 -23.28
N GLY A 25 54.57 -35.80 -24.35
CA GLY A 25 54.74 -35.44 -25.76
C GLY A 25 53.58 -36.02 -26.60
N GLY A 26 53.03 -35.26 -27.57
CA GLY A 26 52.11 -35.70 -28.65
C GLY A 26 50.61 -35.73 -28.28
N GLY A 27 49.62 -35.34 -29.09
CA GLY A 27 49.51 -34.82 -30.44
C GLY A 27 48.00 -34.62 -30.72
N GLY A 28 47.58 -33.55 -31.40
CA GLY A 28 46.78 -33.68 -32.63
C GLY A 28 45.25 -33.55 -32.49
N GLY A 29 44.71 -32.47 -33.07
CA GLY A 29 43.60 -32.52 -34.05
C GLY A 29 42.16 -32.87 -33.64
N ALA A 30 41.28 -31.87 -33.80
CA ALA A 30 40.05 -31.90 -34.62
C ALA A 30 38.78 -32.68 -34.16
N HIS A 31 37.70 -31.88 -34.01
CA HIS A 31 36.38 -32.01 -34.66
C HIS A 31 35.36 -33.14 -34.34
N ILE A 32 34.12 -32.66 -34.13
CA ILE A 32 32.82 -33.14 -34.67
C ILE A 32 32.08 -34.29 -33.96
N ALA A 33 31.01 -33.86 -33.27
CA ALA A 33 29.59 -34.20 -33.42
C ALA A 33 29.00 -35.61 -33.19
N THR A 34 27.76 -35.51 -32.66
CA THR A 34 26.54 -36.31 -32.93
C THR A 34 26.34 -37.70 -32.27
N VAL A 35 25.30 -37.75 -31.39
CA VAL A 35 24.09 -38.64 -31.32
C VAL A 35 24.20 -39.94 -32.16
N PRO A 36 23.76 -41.16 -31.74
CA PRO A 36 22.37 -41.39 -31.31
C PRO A 36 21.95 -42.71 -30.56
N LEU A 37 20.63 -42.80 -30.28
CA LEU A 37 19.72 -43.98 -30.36
C LEU A 37 19.69 -45.11 -29.28
N ARG A 38 18.58 -45.09 -28.51
CA ARG A 38 17.49 -46.09 -28.36
C ARG A 38 17.73 -47.55 -28.77
N TRP A 39 17.28 -48.50 -27.93
CA TRP A 39 16.69 -49.79 -28.37
C TRP A 39 15.59 -50.29 -27.42
N ASP A 40 14.54 -50.83 -28.05
CA ASP A 40 13.36 -51.49 -27.48
C ASP A 40 13.53 -53.03 -27.48
N GLN A 41 12.87 -53.69 -26.52
CA GLN A 41 12.23 -55.04 -26.49
C GLN A 41 12.98 -56.34 -26.86
N ALA A 42 12.90 -57.33 -25.95
CA ALA A 42 12.43 -58.71 -26.26
C ALA A 42 12.00 -59.47 -24.97
N LEU A 43 11.05 -60.39 -25.15
CA LEU A 43 10.21 -61.14 -24.20
C LEU A 43 10.89 -62.38 -23.60
N ASP A 44 10.46 -62.81 -22.39
CA ASP A 44 10.14 -64.22 -22.13
C ASP A 44 9.23 -64.41 -20.89
N HIS A 45 8.42 -65.48 -20.92
CA HIS A 45 7.24 -65.73 -20.08
C HIS A 45 7.51 -66.44 -18.73
N SER A 46 6.66 -66.07 -17.75
CA SER A 46 5.92 -66.94 -16.80
C SER A 46 6.23 -66.91 -15.29
N SER A 47 5.11 -66.89 -14.55
CA SER A 47 4.86 -67.25 -13.14
C SER A 47 4.90 -66.18 -12.04
N GLY A 48 3.71 -65.88 -11.51
CA GLY A 48 3.48 -65.86 -10.06
C GLY A 48 3.43 -64.51 -9.33
N GLY A 49 2.21 -64.11 -8.94
CA GLY A 49 1.96 -63.48 -7.63
C GLY A 49 2.17 -61.96 -7.52
N GLY A 50 1.07 -61.22 -7.40
CA GLY A 50 1.08 -59.79 -7.09
C GLY A 50 1.44 -59.47 -5.63
N ALA A 51 2.07 -58.32 -5.43
CA ALA A 51 2.14 -57.64 -4.14
C ALA A 51 2.00 -56.12 -4.35
N ILE A 52 0.90 -55.60 -3.80
CA ILE A 52 0.47 -54.19 -3.77
C ILE A 52 1.22 -53.46 -2.65
N ALA A 53 1.67 -52.24 -2.92
CA ALA A 53 2.25 -51.32 -1.94
C ALA A 53 1.25 -50.96 -0.82
N GLN A 54 1.66 -51.14 0.44
CA GLN A 54 0.87 -50.85 1.63
C GLN A 54 0.95 -49.36 2.01
N HIS A 55 -0.20 -48.69 2.15
CA HIS A 55 -0.32 -47.41 2.84
C HIS A 55 -0.62 -47.64 4.33
N HIS A 56 0.17 -47.06 5.23
CA HIS A 56 -0.09 -47.03 6.67
C HIS A 56 -1.20 -46.00 6.99
N PHE A 57 -2.29 -46.45 7.64
CA PHE A 57 -3.30 -45.57 8.24
C PHE A 57 -3.12 -45.52 9.77
N VAL A 58 -3.29 -44.34 10.35
CA VAL A 58 -3.33 -44.09 11.80
C VAL A 58 -4.77 -43.74 12.16
N GLU A 59 -5.40 -44.54 13.03
CA GLU A 59 -6.75 -44.27 13.53
C GLU A 59 -6.67 -43.40 14.80
N VAL A 60 -7.42 -42.29 14.81
CA VAL A 60 -7.50 -41.35 15.95
C VAL A 60 -8.93 -41.34 16.46
N THR A 61 -9.15 -41.85 17.66
CA THR A 61 -10.48 -41.83 18.31
C THR A 61 -10.64 -40.54 19.14
N LEU A 62 -11.69 -39.77 18.84
CA LEU A 62 -12.08 -38.55 19.56
C LEU A 62 -13.45 -38.78 20.19
N ASP A 63 -13.55 -38.60 21.51
CA ASP A 63 -14.83 -38.61 22.21
C ASP A 63 -15.37 -37.17 22.29
N VAL A 64 -16.59 -36.97 21.81
CA VAL A 64 -17.25 -35.67 21.75
C VAL A 64 -18.47 -35.74 22.65
N ARG A 65 -18.43 -35.00 23.75
CA ARG A 65 -19.63 -34.59 24.48
C ARG A 65 -19.62 -33.09 24.63
N ASP A 66 -20.82 -32.52 24.61
CA ASP A 66 -21.21 -31.12 24.39
C ASP A 66 -20.52 -30.08 25.29
N ASP A 67 -19.18 -29.99 25.31
CA ASP A 67 -18.38 -28.78 25.55
C ASP A 67 -16.85 -29.02 25.65
N SER A 68 -16.29 -30.21 25.40
CA SER A 68 -14.82 -30.34 25.18
C SER A 68 -14.37 -31.64 24.49
N VAL A 69 -13.28 -31.57 23.71
CA VAL A 69 -12.61 -32.72 23.04
C VAL A 69 -11.23 -32.93 23.65
N LYS A 70 -10.93 -34.15 24.12
CA LYS A 70 -9.59 -34.54 24.60
C LYS A 70 -9.09 -35.81 23.88
N LEU A 71 -7.84 -35.76 23.44
CA LEU A 71 -7.14 -36.84 22.73
C LEU A 71 -6.51 -37.79 23.76
N ARG A 72 -6.86 -39.09 23.75
CA ARG A 72 -6.52 -40.00 24.86
C ARG A 72 -5.32 -40.94 24.61
N SER A 73 -5.05 -41.41 23.40
CA SER A 73 -3.79 -42.15 23.05
C SER A 73 -3.72 -42.55 21.58
N VAL A 74 -2.51 -42.80 21.07
CA VAL A 74 -2.23 -43.43 19.76
C VAL A 74 -1.32 -44.63 20.03
N ASN A 75 -1.72 -45.85 19.65
CA ASN A 75 -0.84 -47.04 19.69
C ASN A 75 -1.16 -48.00 18.53
N PRO A 76 -0.17 -48.74 17.99
CA PRO A 76 -0.34 -49.54 16.78
C PRO A 76 -0.56 -51.04 17.06
N THR A 77 -1.14 -51.70 16.06
CA THR A 77 -1.08 -53.14 15.68
C THR A 77 -2.13 -54.19 16.13
N ILE A 78 -2.80 -54.71 15.09
CA ILE A 78 -3.04 -56.12 14.67
C ILE A 78 -4.25 -56.93 15.24
N ALA A 79 -5.19 -57.15 14.30
CA ALA A 79 -6.00 -58.34 14.00
C ALA A 79 -6.64 -59.16 15.14
N ALA A 80 -7.95 -58.97 15.32
CA ALA A 80 -8.96 -60.05 15.38
C ALA A 80 -10.38 -59.45 15.53
N ALA A 81 -11.00 -58.99 14.44
CA ALA A 81 -12.46 -58.73 14.42
C ALA A 81 -13.04 -58.68 13.00
N ALA A 82 -12.50 -59.47 12.08
CA ALA A 82 -13.09 -59.68 10.76
C ALA A 82 -14.14 -60.82 10.81
N VAL A 83 -15.23 -60.64 11.56
CA VAL A 83 -16.44 -61.51 11.44
C VAL A 83 -17.77 -60.75 11.58
N GLN A 84 -17.82 -59.46 11.90
CA GLN A 84 -19.10 -58.77 12.16
C GLN A 84 -19.38 -57.51 11.33
N SER A 85 -18.68 -57.33 10.19
CA SER A 85 -18.95 -56.24 9.23
C SER A 85 -19.53 -56.74 7.89
N LEU A 86 -19.50 -58.05 7.62
CA LEU A 86 -20.07 -58.62 6.38
C LEU A 86 -21.60 -58.83 6.40
N ARG A 87 -22.32 -58.28 7.38
CA ARG A 87 -23.79 -58.42 7.53
C ARG A 87 -24.59 -57.12 7.42
N SER A 88 -23.95 -55.96 7.24
CA SER A 88 -24.67 -54.68 7.05
C SER A 88 -24.56 -54.10 5.64
N SER A 89 -23.69 -54.65 4.77
CA SER A 89 -23.56 -54.25 3.37
C SER A 89 -24.56 -54.92 2.42
N LEU A 90 -25.56 -55.63 2.95
CA LEU A 90 -26.59 -56.37 2.20
C LEU A 90 -28.03 -55.88 2.48
N LYS A 91 -28.20 -54.69 3.06
CA LYS A 91 -29.54 -54.10 3.34
C LYS A 91 -29.75 -52.64 2.93
N ARG A 92 -28.94 -52.08 2.02
CA ARG A 92 -29.19 -50.73 1.44
C ARG A 92 -28.98 -50.63 -0.08
N THR A 93 -29.24 -51.72 -0.80
CA THR A 93 -29.28 -51.76 -2.28
C THR A 93 -30.65 -52.15 -2.80
N ALA A 94 -31.71 -51.85 -2.04
CA ALA A 94 -33.09 -52.12 -2.42
C ALA A 94 -34.01 -50.98 -1.93
N SER A 95 -33.92 -49.82 -2.58
CA SER A 95 -35.01 -48.83 -2.69
C SER A 95 -34.56 -47.66 -3.57
N ASN A 96 -34.85 -47.74 -4.87
CA ASN A 96 -35.23 -46.63 -5.77
C ASN A 96 -35.16 -47.03 -7.27
N THR A 97 -35.47 -48.28 -7.58
CA THR A 97 -35.88 -48.75 -8.92
C THR A 97 -37.39 -48.99 -8.92
N SER A 98 -38.15 -47.92 -9.09
CA SER A 98 -39.57 -47.91 -9.53
C SER A 98 -40.02 -46.45 -9.51
N SER A 99 -39.76 -45.67 -10.55
CA SER A 99 -40.83 -45.39 -11.51
C SER A 99 -40.26 -44.91 -12.85
N ARG A 100 -39.85 -45.85 -13.70
CA ARG A 100 -39.53 -45.59 -15.10
C ARG A 100 -40.18 -46.67 -15.97
N MET A 101 -41.52 -46.69 -15.96
CA MET A 101 -42.35 -47.45 -16.90
C MET A 101 -43.78 -46.89 -16.85
N LYS A 102 -44.05 -45.91 -17.72
CA LYS A 102 -45.36 -45.56 -18.31
C LYS A 102 -45.22 -44.22 -19.02
N GLN A 103 -44.84 -44.25 -20.30
CA GLN A 103 -45.33 -43.38 -21.37
C GLN A 103 -44.49 -43.61 -22.63
N LEU A 104 -44.78 -44.74 -23.29
CA LEU A 104 -44.51 -44.96 -24.70
C LEU A 104 -45.75 -45.66 -25.26
N SER A 105 -46.72 -44.89 -25.77
CA SER A 105 -47.61 -45.32 -26.87
C SER A 105 -48.45 -44.15 -27.42
N GLY A 106 -48.42 -43.98 -28.74
CA GLY A 106 -49.33 -43.16 -29.55
C GLY A 106 -48.85 -41.71 -29.73
N GLY A 107 -48.72 -41.15 -30.93
CA GLY A 107 -49.13 -41.54 -32.28
C GLY A 107 -49.02 -40.27 -33.15
N VAL A 108 -48.74 -40.45 -34.43
CA VAL A 108 -48.46 -39.44 -35.45
C VAL A 108 -49.59 -38.41 -35.60
N HIS A 109 -49.27 -37.10 -35.62
CA HIS A 109 -49.98 -36.08 -36.42
C HIS A 109 -49.10 -34.84 -36.67
N ALA A 110 -49.17 -34.35 -37.90
CA ALA A 110 -48.44 -33.21 -38.45
C ALA A 110 -49.07 -31.86 -38.04
N GLY A 111 -48.25 -30.81 -37.96
CA GLY A 111 -48.69 -29.41 -38.07
C GLY A 111 -48.13 -28.42 -37.03
N SER A 112 -47.48 -27.37 -37.54
CA SER A 112 -47.43 -26.00 -37.00
C SER A 112 -46.54 -25.67 -35.77
N SER A 113 -45.36 -25.12 -36.08
CA SER A 113 -44.72 -23.92 -35.51
C SER A 113 -45.11 -23.43 -34.09
N ARG A 114 -44.22 -23.64 -33.09
CA ARG A 114 -43.89 -22.69 -32.00
C ARG A 114 -42.76 -23.25 -31.10
N PRO A 115 -41.73 -22.46 -30.72
CA PRO A 115 -40.66 -22.95 -29.86
C PRO A 115 -41.13 -23.06 -28.39
N ARG A 116 -40.97 -24.24 -27.79
CA ARG A 116 -41.24 -24.51 -26.37
C ARG A 116 -40.06 -24.07 -25.51
N TYR A 117 -40.34 -23.20 -24.54
CA TYR A 117 -39.48 -22.88 -23.40
C TYR A 117 -39.19 -24.15 -22.57
N LEU A 118 -37.92 -24.55 -22.49
CA LEU A 118 -37.44 -25.57 -21.56
C LEU A 118 -36.98 -24.89 -20.26
N SER A 119 -37.60 -25.27 -19.15
CA SER A 119 -37.30 -24.83 -17.79
C SER A 119 -35.88 -25.30 -17.38
N ARG A 120 -35.00 -24.33 -17.12
CA ARG A 120 -33.55 -24.48 -16.85
C ARG A 120 -33.22 -24.63 -15.35
N SER A 121 -32.16 -25.37 -15.04
CA SER A 121 -31.62 -25.62 -13.68
C SER A 121 -31.14 -24.33 -12.99
N LYS A 122 -31.49 -24.17 -11.71
CA LYS A 122 -31.30 -22.94 -10.91
C LYS A 122 -29.84 -22.58 -10.55
N SER A 123 -28.89 -23.52 -10.51
CA SER A 123 -27.54 -23.24 -9.96
C SER A 123 -26.58 -22.52 -10.92
N GLY A 124 -26.72 -22.69 -12.24
CA GLY A 124 -25.95 -21.92 -13.24
C GLY A 124 -26.51 -20.52 -13.48
N ALA A 125 -27.83 -20.36 -13.27
CA ALA A 125 -28.54 -19.09 -13.45
C ALA A 125 -28.13 -18.04 -12.40
N GLU A 126 -27.87 -18.42 -11.14
CA GLU A 126 -27.49 -17.47 -10.08
C GLU A 126 -26.15 -16.76 -10.33
N ASN A 127 -25.17 -17.43 -10.94
CA ASN A 127 -23.89 -16.79 -11.32
C ASN A 127 -24.02 -15.96 -12.61
N ALA A 128 -24.86 -16.40 -13.56
CA ALA A 128 -25.11 -15.68 -14.82
C ALA A 128 -25.94 -14.39 -14.62
N LEU A 129 -26.81 -14.33 -13.61
CA LEU A 129 -27.71 -13.18 -13.34
C LEU A 129 -26.99 -11.84 -13.07
N HIS A 130 -25.68 -11.86 -12.78
CA HIS A 130 -24.89 -10.65 -12.52
C HIS A 130 -24.02 -10.17 -13.69
N GLY A 131 -23.99 -10.90 -14.82
CA GLY A 131 -23.19 -10.56 -16.01
C GLY A 131 -23.81 -9.47 -16.90
N LEU A 132 -22.96 -8.83 -17.72
CA LEU A 132 -23.32 -7.88 -18.81
C LEU A 132 -24.19 -6.67 -18.43
N ARG A 133 -23.96 -6.06 -17.27
CA ARG A 133 -24.62 -4.82 -16.87
C ARG A 133 -24.11 -3.64 -17.72
N PHE A 134 -25.01 -2.97 -18.42
CA PHE A 134 -24.71 -1.74 -19.17
C PHE A 134 -24.84 -0.48 -18.30
N ILE A 135 -25.67 -0.51 -17.24
CA ILE A 135 -25.89 0.61 -16.32
C ILE A 135 -25.62 0.15 -14.88
N THR A 136 -24.74 0.87 -14.19
CA THR A 136 -24.07 0.45 -12.94
C THR A 136 -24.96 0.43 -11.68
N LYS A 137 -26.26 0.73 -11.79
CA LYS A 137 -27.11 1.03 -10.62
C LYS A 137 -28.61 0.68 -10.74
N ALA A 138 -29.05 -0.17 -11.66
CA ALA A 138 -30.45 -0.62 -11.63
C ALA A 138 -30.66 -1.55 -10.41
N GLY A 139 -31.12 -0.98 -9.29
CA GLY A 139 -31.48 -1.72 -8.08
C GLY A 139 -32.62 -2.70 -8.36
N ALA A 140 -32.71 -3.75 -7.54
CA ALA A 140 -33.72 -4.80 -7.65
C ALA A 140 -35.17 -4.28 -7.47
N ASN A 141 -35.34 -3.05 -6.97
CA ASN A 141 -36.65 -2.49 -6.60
C ASN A 141 -37.19 -1.51 -7.67
N ALA A 142 -38.51 -1.52 -7.90
CA ALA A 142 -39.18 -0.64 -8.87
C ALA A 142 -39.01 0.87 -8.57
N ALA A 143 -38.93 1.23 -7.29
CA ALA A 143 -38.71 2.62 -6.85
C ALA A 143 -37.35 3.18 -7.33
N ASP A 144 -36.30 2.35 -7.33
CA ASP A 144 -34.96 2.75 -7.77
C ASP A 144 -34.91 2.97 -9.29
N ARG A 145 -35.65 2.16 -10.06
CA ARG A 145 -35.77 2.30 -11.52
C ARG A 145 -36.44 3.61 -11.93
N SER A 146 -37.51 4.00 -11.25
CA SER A 146 -38.17 5.29 -11.51
C SER A 146 -37.25 6.48 -11.22
N ALA A 147 -36.50 6.43 -10.12
CA ALA A 147 -35.53 7.47 -9.78
C ALA A 147 -34.37 7.55 -10.79
N LEU A 148 -33.91 6.42 -11.31
CA LEU A 148 -32.88 6.36 -12.35
C LEU A 148 -33.35 6.94 -13.68
N TRP A 149 -34.56 6.60 -14.12
CA TRP A 149 -35.15 7.18 -15.33
C TRP A 149 -35.28 8.70 -15.20
N LYS A 150 -35.80 9.19 -14.07
CA LYS A 150 -35.92 10.65 -13.83
C LYS A 150 -34.58 11.37 -14.00
N SER A 151 -33.49 10.75 -13.55
CA SER A 151 -32.15 11.30 -13.74
C SER A 151 -31.68 11.29 -15.20
N VAL A 152 -32.06 10.28 -15.99
CA VAL A 152 -31.79 10.21 -17.44
C VAL A 152 -32.62 11.27 -18.16
N GLU A 153 -33.90 11.40 -17.81
CA GLU A 153 -34.83 12.39 -18.34
C GLU A 153 -34.34 13.82 -18.10
N GLU A 154 -33.93 14.17 -16.87
CA GLU A 154 -33.34 15.48 -16.56
C GLU A 154 -32.05 15.77 -17.36
N ARG A 155 -31.31 14.73 -17.79
CA ARG A 155 -30.14 14.89 -18.66
C ARG A 155 -30.54 15.03 -20.12
N PHE A 156 -31.58 14.31 -20.57
CA PHE A 156 -32.15 14.48 -21.89
C PHE A 156 -32.61 15.93 -22.08
N ASP A 157 -33.40 16.47 -21.15
CA ASP A 157 -33.94 17.83 -21.25
C ASP A 157 -32.82 18.90 -21.28
N LYS A 158 -31.62 18.58 -20.79
CA LYS A 158 -30.43 19.46 -20.84
C LYS A 158 -29.59 19.32 -22.11
N LEU A 159 -29.65 18.17 -22.77
CA LEU A 159 -28.78 17.81 -23.91
C LEU A 159 -29.54 17.81 -25.24
N ALA A 160 -30.87 17.76 -25.20
CA ALA A 160 -31.71 17.79 -26.38
C ALA A 160 -31.56 19.11 -27.14
N SER A 161 -31.65 19.03 -28.46
CA SER A 161 -31.78 20.20 -29.33
C SER A 161 -33.08 20.98 -28.99
N PRO A 162 -33.20 22.24 -29.45
CA PRO A 162 -34.46 22.99 -29.34
C PRO A 162 -35.69 22.27 -29.93
N GLU A 163 -35.45 21.32 -30.84
CA GLU A 163 -36.46 20.47 -31.50
C GLU A 163 -36.82 19.23 -30.66
N GLY A 164 -36.24 19.05 -29.47
CA GLY A 164 -36.53 17.92 -28.58
C GLY A 164 -35.89 16.59 -29.01
N LEU A 165 -34.78 16.63 -29.74
CA LEU A 165 -34.04 15.46 -30.22
C LEU A 165 -32.66 15.35 -29.58
N LEU A 166 -32.23 14.13 -29.25
CA LEU A 166 -30.90 13.84 -28.69
C LEU A 166 -29.98 13.25 -29.77
N LYS A 167 -28.80 13.83 -29.95
CA LYS A 167 -27.79 13.35 -30.91
C LYS A 167 -27.11 12.07 -30.43
N ARG A 168 -26.69 11.21 -31.37
CA ARG A 168 -25.90 9.99 -31.11
C ARG A 168 -24.69 10.24 -30.20
N GLY A 169 -23.94 11.32 -30.44
CA GLY A 169 -22.76 11.69 -29.65
C GLY A 169 -23.05 12.03 -28.18
N ASP A 170 -24.28 12.43 -27.86
CA ASP A 170 -24.72 12.82 -26.51
C ASP A 170 -25.44 11.68 -25.76
N PHE A 171 -25.77 10.59 -26.47
CA PHE A 171 -26.44 9.42 -25.91
C PHE A 171 -25.74 8.87 -24.68
N GLY A 172 -24.43 8.60 -24.78
CA GLY A 172 -23.63 8.10 -23.66
C GLY A 172 -23.68 9.02 -22.43
N GLN A 173 -23.64 10.34 -22.64
CA GLN A 173 -23.75 11.30 -21.54
C GLN A 173 -25.16 11.29 -20.91
N CYS A 174 -26.20 11.08 -21.71
CA CYS A 174 -27.58 11.00 -21.27
C CYS A 174 -27.85 9.74 -20.43
N ILE A 175 -27.38 8.57 -20.83
CA ILE A 175 -27.59 7.32 -20.07
C ILE A 175 -26.61 7.13 -18.89
N GLY A 176 -25.62 8.02 -18.75
CA GLY A 176 -24.65 8.00 -17.65
C GLY A 176 -23.33 7.29 -17.95
N MET A 177 -23.07 6.94 -19.21
CA MET A 177 -21.81 6.39 -19.73
C MET A 177 -20.86 7.50 -20.23
N LYS A 178 -20.59 8.50 -19.38
CA LYS A 178 -19.83 9.71 -19.75
C LYS A 178 -18.40 9.43 -20.22
N ASP A 179 -17.76 8.43 -19.64
CA ASP A 179 -16.34 8.10 -19.86
C ASP A 179 -16.13 7.06 -20.99
N SER A 180 -17.18 6.63 -21.68
CA SER A 180 -17.15 5.55 -22.68
C SER A 180 -18.00 5.90 -23.91
N LYS A 181 -17.76 7.07 -24.52
CA LYS A 181 -18.59 7.60 -25.62
C LYS A 181 -18.64 6.66 -26.84
N GLU A 182 -17.51 6.11 -27.26
CA GLU A 182 -17.42 5.19 -28.40
C GLU A 182 -18.27 3.92 -28.13
N PHE A 183 -18.05 3.27 -27.00
CA PHE A 183 -18.83 2.09 -26.59
C PHE A 183 -20.34 2.41 -26.47
N ALA A 184 -20.70 3.60 -25.97
CA ALA A 184 -22.10 4.02 -25.90
C ALA A 184 -22.71 4.31 -27.29
N GLY A 185 -21.90 4.78 -28.25
CA GLY A 185 -22.30 4.92 -29.64
C GLY A 185 -22.63 3.57 -30.27
N GLU A 186 -21.79 2.55 -30.04
CA GLU A 186 -22.07 1.19 -30.52
C GLU A 186 -23.32 0.58 -29.90
N LEU A 187 -23.53 0.81 -28.60
CA LEU A 187 -24.77 0.42 -27.92
C LEU A 187 -25.98 1.12 -28.54
N PHE A 188 -25.86 2.40 -28.86
CA PHE A 188 -26.92 3.14 -29.55
C PHE A 188 -27.21 2.53 -30.91
N ASP A 189 -26.18 2.24 -31.71
CA ASP A 189 -26.34 1.71 -33.07
C ASP A 189 -26.98 0.32 -33.04
N ALA A 190 -26.60 -0.54 -32.10
CA ALA A 190 -27.23 -1.85 -31.89
C ALA A 190 -28.73 -1.74 -31.55
N LEU A 191 -29.09 -0.82 -30.64
CA LEU A 191 -30.49 -0.59 -30.26
C LEU A 191 -31.31 0.05 -31.38
N ALA A 192 -30.69 0.94 -32.17
CA ALA A 192 -31.31 1.56 -33.33
C ALA A 192 -31.54 0.55 -34.46
N ARG A 193 -30.56 -0.31 -34.76
CA ARG A 193 -30.70 -1.42 -35.73
C ARG A 193 -31.88 -2.32 -35.37
N LYS A 194 -32.00 -2.71 -34.10
CA LYS A 194 -33.10 -3.54 -33.60
C LYS A 194 -34.49 -2.93 -33.76
N LYS A 195 -34.58 -1.59 -33.81
CA LYS A 195 -35.81 -0.83 -34.07
C LYS A 195 -36.11 -0.65 -35.57
N GLY A 196 -35.24 -1.12 -36.46
CA GLY A 196 -35.29 -0.79 -37.90
C GLY A 196 -34.89 0.66 -38.21
N MET A 197 -34.22 1.33 -37.27
CA MET A 197 -33.71 2.70 -37.42
C MET A 197 -32.24 2.65 -37.87
N THR A 198 -32.00 2.24 -39.11
CA THR A 198 -30.65 2.22 -39.70
C THR A 198 -30.13 3.64 -39.91
N ASN A 199 -28.91 3.92 -39.43
CA ASN A 199 -28.23 5.23 -39.53
C ASN A 199 -28.93 6.40 -38.82
N ALA A 200 -29.64 6.14 -37.72
CA ALA A 200 -30.23 7.21 -36.93
C ALA A 200 -29.14 8.07 -36.26
N GLU A 201 -29.05 9.36 -36.60
CA GLU A 201 -28.12 10.27 -35.91
C GLU A 201 -28.73 10.95 -34.67
N GLN A 202 -30.06 10.87 -34.53
CA GLN A 202 -30.82 11.54 -33.48
C GLN A 202 -32.00 10.68 -33.04
N ILE A 203 -32.39 10.78 -31.76
CA ILE A 203 -33.54 10.06 -31.19
C ILE A 203 -34.46 10.99 -30.38
N SER A 204 -35.75 10.67 -30.37
CA SER A 204 -36.73 11.36 -29.53
C SER A 204 -36.63 10.89 -28.07
N LYS A 205 -37.26 11.66 -27.16
CA LYS A 205 -37.40 11.27 -25.74
C LYS A 205 -38.08 9.90 -25.56
N ARG A 206 -39.05 9.59 -26.42
CA ARG A 206 -39.76 8.30 -26.42
C ARG A 206 -38.83 7.16 -26.80
N ASP A 207 -38.03 7.35 -27.85
CA ASP A 207 -37.07 6.34 -28.30
C ASP A 207 -35.99 6.09 -27.25
N LEU A 208 -35.52 7.15 -26.58
CA LEU A 208 -34.60 7.04 -25.45
C LEU A 208 -35.21 6.24 -24.29
N TYR A 209 -36.48 6.44 -23.96
CA TYR A 209 -37.15 5.67 -22.91
C TYR A 209 -37.21 4.19 -23.24
N GLU A 210 -37.53 3.85 -24.49
CA GLU A 210 -37.56 2.47 -24.96
C GLU A 210 -36.17 1.83 -24.96
N PHE A 211 -35.13 2.57 -25.34
CA PHE A 211 -33.73 2.13 -25.22
C PHE A 211 -33.37 1.89 -23.75
N TRP A 212 -33.71 2.82 -22.86
CA TRP A 212 -33.44 2.68 -21.43
C TRP A 212 -34.13 1.47 -20.80
N LEU A 213 -35.36 1.15 -21.21
CA LEU A 213 -36.06 -0.05 -20.76
C LEU A 213 -35.31 -1.33 -21.13
N GLN A 214 -34.79 -1.43 -22.36
CA GLN A 214 -34.01 -2.58 -22.80
C GLN A 214 -32.67 -2.69 -22.05
N ILE A 215 -31.95 -1.58 -21.91
CA ILE A 215 -30.64 -1.55 -21.23
C ILE A 215 -30.76 -1.83 -19.73
N SER A 216 -31.88 -1.43 -19.10
CA SER A 216 -32.13 -1.58 -17.67
C SER A 216 -32.70 -2.95 -17.27
N ASP A 217 -33.00 -3.81 -18.24
CA ASP A 217 -33.47 -5.19 -18.00
C ASP A 217 -32.45 -5.95 -17.13
N GLN A 218 -32.97 -6.80 -16.24
CA GLN A 218 -32.19 -7.67 -15.36
C GLN A 218 -32.01 -9.09 -15.92
N SER A 219 -32.72 -9.43 -16.99
CA SER A 219 -32.57 -10.70 -17.69
C SER A 219 -31.19 -10.80 -18.33
N PHE A 220 -30.46 -11.86 -17.99
CA PHE A 220 -29.18 -12.18 -18.63
C PHE A 220 -29.35 -12.38 -20.13
N ASP A 221 -30.41 -13.07 -20.56
CA ASP A 221 -30.64 -13.37 -21.97
C ASP A 221 -30.91 -12.09 -22.78
N ALA A 222 -31.63 -11.11 -22.21
CA ALA A 222 -31.84 -9.81 -22.84
C ALA A 222 -30.54 -9.02 -22.98
N ARG A 223 -29.70 -9.01 -21.93
CA ARG A 223 -28.39 -8.35 -21.95
C ARG A 223 -27.40 -9.03 -22.89
N MET A 224 -27.42 -10.35 -22.96
CA MET A 224 -26.60 -11.14 -23.87
C MET A 224 -26.97 -10.83 -25.31
N GLN A 225 -28.27 -10.78 -25.63
CA GLN A 225 -28.71 -10.41 -26.97
C GLN A 225 -28.23 -8.99 -27.33
N ILE A 226 -28.39 -8.00 -26.44
CA ILE A 226 -27.89 -6.64 -26.70
C ILE A 226 -26.37 -6.64 -26.91
N PHE A 227 -25.63 -7.41 -26.11
CA PHE A 227 -24.18 -7.51 -26.25
C PHE A 227 -23.76 -8.19 -27.56
N PHE A 228 -24.49 -9.22 -27.98
CA PHE A 228 -24.32 -9.88 -29.27
C PHE A 228 -24.61 -8.92 -30.42
N ASP A 229 -25.75 -8.22 -30.38
CA ASP A 229 -26.17 -7.20 -31.37
C ASP A 229 -25.15 -6.03 -31.46
N MET A 230 -24.36 -5.80 -30.40
CA MET A 230 -23.25 -4.83 -30.41
C MET A 230 -21.99 -5.35 -31.10
N CYS A 231 -21.77 -6.67 -31.07
CA CYS A 231 -20.64 -7.34 -31.72
C CYS A 231 -20.93 -7.59 -33.20
N ASP A 232 -22.12 -8.08 -33.51
CA ASP A 232 -22.63 -8.29 -34.86
C ASP A 232 -22.93 -6.92 -35.53
N LYS A 233 -22.00 -6.45 -36.37
CA LYS A 233 -22.09 -5.14 -37.04
C LYS A 233 -22.97 -5.21 -38.28
N ASN A 234 -22.91 -6.32 -39.00
CA ASN A 234 -23.60 -6.52 -40.27
C ASN A 234 -25.02 -7.08 -40.09
N ALA A 235 -25.40 -7.45 -38.86
CA ALA A 235 -26.68 -8.02 -38.46
C ALA A 235 -26.99 -9.37 -39.14
N ASP A 236 -25.96 -10.17 -39.46
CA ASP A 236 -26.09 -11.48 -40.09
C ASP A 236 -26.34 -12.63 -39.09
N GLY A 237 -26.34 -12.32 -37.78
CA GLY A 237 -26.54 -13.29 -36.71
C GLY A 237 -25.30 -14.09 -36.37
N ARG A 238 -24.13 -13.69 -36.86
CA ARG A 238 -22.83 -14.32 -36.66
C ARG A 238 -21.82 -13.23 -36.26
N ILE A 239 -20.75 -13.64 -35.58
CA ILE A 239 -19.67 -12.73 -35.20
C ILE A 239 -18.36 -13.23 -35.82
N SER A 240 -17.75 -12.45 -36.72
CA SER A 240 -16.46 -12.77 -37.33
C SER A 240 -15.28 -12.43 -36.40
N GLU A 241 -14.08 -12.92 -36.72
CA GLU A 241 -12.86 -12.57 -35.98
C GLU A 241 -12.59 -11.06 -35.97
N GLU A 242 -12.81 -10.38 -37.10
CA GLU A 242 -12.66 -8.94 -37.24
C GLU A 242 -13.63 -8.18 -36.32
N GLU A 243 -14.88 -8.64 -36.21
CA GLU A 243 -15.87 -8.05 -35.32
C GLU A 243 -15.49 -8.27 -33.84
N VAL A 244 -15.00 -9.45 -33.47
CA VAL A 244 -14.45 -9.70 -32.13
C VAL A 244 -13.30 -8.73 -31.84
N LYS A 245 -12.35 -8.56 -32.77
CA LYS A 245 -11.22 -7.65 -32.65
C LYS A 245 -11.68 -6.20 -32.43
N GLU A 246 -12.69 -5.74 -33.17
CA GLU A 246 -13.25 -4.39 -33.01
C GLU A 246 -13.84 -4.17 -31.61
N VAL A 247 -14.66 -5.11 -31.10
CA VAL A 247 -15.27 -4.95 -29.77
C VAL A 247 -14.23 -5.08 -28.65
N ILE A 248 -13.18 -5.89 -28.84
CA ILE A 248 -12.02 -5.90 -27.94
C ILE A 248 -11.36 -4.51 -27.91
N MET A 249 -11.12 -3.88 -29.06
CA MET A 249 -10.53 -2.53 -29.12
C MET A 249 -11.41 -1.47 -28.45
N LEU A 250 -12.73 -1.56 -28.62
CA LEU A 250 -13.70 -0.67 -27.97
C LEU A 250 -13.72 -0.86 -26.45
N SER A 251 -13.74 -2.11 -25.99
CA SER A 251 -13.66 -2.48 -24.58
C SER A 251 -12.34 -2.02 -23.94
N ALA A 252 -11.22 -2.23 -24.63
CA ALA A 252 -9.90 -1.78 -24.22
C ALA A 252 -9.84 -0.25 -24.07
N SER A 253 -10.39 0.48 -25.05
CA SER A 253 -10.45 1.95 -25.04
C SER A 253 -11.33 2.48 -23.92
N ALA A 254 -12.51 1.87 -23.71
CA ALA A 254 -13.42 2.22 -22.60
C ALA A 254 -12.79 2.00 -21.21
N ASN A 255 -11.87 1.04 -21.08
CA ASN A 255 -11.18 0.70 -19.83
C ASN A 255 -9.75 1.25 -19.73
N LYS A 256 -9.30 2.03 -20.72
CA LYS A 256 -7.96 2.65 -20.80
C LYS A 256 -6.81 1.64 -20.76
N LEU A 257 -6.98 0.51 -21.46
CA LEU A 257 -5.99 -0.57 -21.57
C LEU A 257 -5.25 -0.50 -22.92
N SER A 258 -4.19 0.30 -23.02
CA SER A 258 -3.47 0.50 -24.27
C SER A 258 -2.79 -0.77 -24.80
N LYS A 259 -2.17 -1.57 -23.92
CA LYS A 259 -1.52 -2.84 -24.32
C LYS A 259 -2.51 -3.85 -24.89
N LEU A 260 -3.71 -3.89 -24.33
CA LEU A 260 -4.75 -4.80 -24.79
C LEU A 260 -5.27 -4.39 -26.19
N LYS A 261 -5.29 -3.09 -26.47
CA LYS A 261 -5.62 -2.56 -27.80
C LYS A 261 -4.56 -2.93 -28.85
N GLU A 262 -3.28 -2.91 -28.50
CA GLU A 262 -2.18 -3.28 -29.41
C GLU A 262 -2.18 -4.77 -29.76
N GLN A 263 -2.59 -5.65 -28.84
CA GLN A 263 -2.65 -7.10 -29.03
C GLN A 263 -4.07 -7.63 -29.35
N ALA A 264 -5.00 -6.76 -29.75
CA ALA A 264 -6.40 -7.14 -29.93
C ALA A 264 -6.61 -8.28 -30.95
N GLU A 265 -5.74 -8.38 -31.96
CA GLU A 265 -5.76 -9.44 -32.97
C GLU A 265 -5.41 -10.81 -32.39
N GLU A 266 -4.33 -10.90 -31.60
CA GLU A 266 -3.93 -12.14 -30.91
C GLU A 266 -5.03 -12.62 -29.94
N TYR A 267 -5.70 -11.69 -29.26
CA TYR A 267 -6.81 -12.01 -28.36
C TYR A 267 -8.11 -12.38 -29.07
N ALA A 268 -8.35 -11.84 -30.27
CA ALA A 268 -9.48 -12.24 -31.09
C ALA A 268 -9.29 -13.68 -31.59
N ALA A 269 -8.10 -14.00 -32.12
CA ALA A 269 -7.73 -15.35 -32.53
C ALA A 269 -7.88 -16.36 -31.37
N LEU A 270 -7.48 -15.99 -30.15
CA LEU A 270 -7.66 -16.83 -28.97
C LEU A 270 -9.14 -17.11 -28.65
N ILE A 271 -10.02 -16.14 -28.86
CA ILE A 271 -11.47 -16.36 -28.68
C ILE A 271 -12.02 -17.25 -29.79
N MET A 272 -11.60 -17.05 -31.05
CA MET A 272 -12.02 -17.86 -32.18
C MET A 272 -11.58 -19.32 -32.02
N GLU A 273 -10.33 -19.56 -31.61
CA GLU A 273 -9.80 -20.91 -31.36
C GLU A 273 -10.62 -21.69 -30.32
N GLU A 274 -11.16 -20.99 -29.32
CA GLU A 274 -11.93 -21.62 -28.23
C GLU A 274 -13.43 -21.72 -28.53
N LEU A 275 -14.00 -20.78 -29.29
CA LEU A 275 -15.45 -20.73 -29.57
C LEU A 275 -15.84 -21.30 -30.93
N ASP A 276 -14.92 -21.38 -31.88
CA ASP A 276 -15.09 -21.94 -33.22
C ASP A 276 -14.11 -23.10 -33.45
N PRO A 277 -14.28 -24.23 -32.74
CA PRO A 277 -13.38 -25.38 -32.84
C PRO A 277 -13.41 -26.04 -34.22
N ASP A 278 -14.49 -25.84 -34.98
CA ASP A 278 -14.69 -26.38 -36.32
C ASP A 278 -14.12 -25.45 -37.41
N ASN A 279 -13.55 -24.30 -37.03
CA ASN A 279 -12.92 -23.32 -37.91
C ASN A 279 -13.84 -22.84 -39.05
N LEU A 280 -15.11 -22.56 -38.70
CA LEU A 280 -16.15 -22.04 -39.58
C LEU A 280 -15.95 -20.54 -39.92
N GLY A 281 -15.12 -19.84 -39.15
CA GLY A 281 -14.79 -18.42 -39.28
C GLY A 281 -15.78 -17.50 -38.56
N TYR A 282 -16.70 -18.03 -37.74
CA TYR A 282 -17.72 -17.22 -37.06
C TYR A 282 -18.23 -17.84 -35.75
N ILE A 283 -18.74 -16.98 -34.87
CA ILE A 283 -19.33 -17.34 -33.57
C ILE A 283 -20.82 -16.99 -33.55
N GLU A 284 -21.66 -17.94 -33.16
CA GLU A 284 -23.09 -17.77 -32.93
C GLU A 284 -23.40 -17.44 -31.46
N LEU A 285 -24.58 -16.87 -31.20
CA LEU A 285 -25.02 -16.41 -29.88
C LEU A 285 -24.88 -17.48 -28.78
N TRP A 286 -25.18 -18.74 -29.09
CA TRP A 286 -25.15 -19.83 -28.10
C TRP A 286 -23.71 -20.21 -27.71
N GLN A 287 -22.73 -20.08 -28.60
CA GLN A 287 -21.30 -20.31 -28.30
C GLN A 287 -20.81 -19.23 -27.32
N LEU A 288 -21.17 -17.96 -27.57
CA LEU A 288 -20.88 -16.86 -26.66
C LEU A 288 -21.58 -17.04 -25.29
N GLU A 289 -22.82 -17.55 -25.28
CA GLU A 289 -23.59 -17.85 -24.07
C GLU A 289 -22.91 -18.91 -23.19
N GLN A 290 -22.30 -19.95 -23.78
CA GLN A 290 -21.64 -21.02 -23.05
C GLN A 290 -20.42 -20.53 -22.25
N LEU A 291 -19.58 -19.70 -22.87
CA LEU A 291 -18.37 -19.15 -22.23
C LEU A 291 -18.73 -18.15 -21.13
N MET A 292 -19.73 -17.31 -21.37
CA MET A 292 -20.19 -16.28 -20.42
C MET A 292 -20.94 -16.85 -19.22
N ARG A 293 -21.47 -18.06 -19.31
CA ARG A 293 -22.09 -18.79 -18.19
C ARG A 293 -21.11 -19.63 -17.38
N GLY A 294 -19.83 -19.65 -17.76
CA GLY A 294 -18.80 -20.39 -17.03
C GLY A 294 -18.99 -21.91 -17.07
N ALA A 295 -19.57 -22.44 -18.14
CA ALA A 295 -19.59 -23.89 -18.36
C ALA A 295 -18.14 -24.40 -18.48
N PRO A 296 -17.81 -25.57 -17.92
CA PRO A 296 -16.46 -26.11 -17.99
C PRO A 296 -16.16 -26.52 -19.43
N ILE A 297 -15.44 -25.66 -20.15
CA ILE A 297 -14.85 -26.01 -21.43
C ILE A 297 -13.51 -26.68 -21.10
N GLY A 298 -13.43 -27.99 -21.35
CA GLY A 298 -12.20 -28.78 -21.25
C GLY A 298 -11.53 -28.84 -19.87
N GLY A 299 -12.10 -29.54 -18.89
CA GLY A 299 -11.38 -30.15 -17.74
C GLY A 299 -10.58 -29.27 -16.76
N TYR A 300 -10.31 -27.99 -17.07
CA TYR A 300 -9.44 -27.10 -16.32
C TYR A 300 -10.25 -26.02 -15.61
N SER A 301 -11.02 -26.40 -14.59
CA SER A 301 -11.71 -25.43 -13.74
C SER A 301 -11.82 -25.88 -12.29
N ARG A 302 -10.69 -26.33 -11.72
CA ARG A 302 -10.60 -26.52 -10.26
C ARG A 302 -10.37 -25.21 -9.50
N ASP A 303 -9.88 -24.15 -10.15
CA ASP A 303 -9.51 -22.90 -9.47
C ASP A 303 -10.60 -21.82 -9.44
N LEU A 304 -11.62 -21.90 -10.32
CA LEU A 304 -12.74 -20.96 -10.33
C LEU A 304 -13.75 -21.19 -9.18
N GLN A 305 -13.76 -22.39 -8.58
CA GLN A 305 -14.70 -22.75 -7.52
C GLN A 305 -14.30 -22.25 -6.13
N GLN A 306 -13.07 -21.77 -5.91
CA GLN A 306 -12.60 -21.46 -4.55
C GLN A 306 -12.83 -20.01 -4.09
N LEU A 307 -13.32 -19.11 -4.96
CA LEU A 307 -13.51 -17.68 -4.63
C LEU A 307 -14.97 -17.25 -4.37
N ASN A 308 -15.93 -18.14 -4.61
CA ASN A 308 -17.37 -17.90 -4.43
C ASN A 308 -18.02 -18.74 -3.33
N TYR A 309 -17.28 -19.06 -2.25
CA TYR A 309 -17.95 -19.39 -1.00
C TYR A 309 -18.38 -18.08 -0.31
N SER A 310 -19.59 -17.63 -0.62
CA SER A 310 -20.38 -16.82 0.29
C SER A 310 -20.72 -17.67 1.51
N GLN A 311 -19.77 -17.80 2.44
CA GLN A 311 -20.14 -18.11 3.82
C GLN A 311 -21.00 -16.96 4.31
N THR A 312 -22.31 -17.20 4.32
CA THR A 312 -23.27 -16.49 5.16
C THR A 312 -22.67 -16.49 6.56
N LEU A 313 -22.14 -15.35 6.97
CA LEU A 313 -21.64 -15.18 8.34
C LEU A 313 -22.76 -15.59 9.29
N VAL A 314 -22.45 -16.56 10.15
CA VAL A 314 -23.17 -16.79 11.40
C VAL A 314 -23.27 -15.43 12.08
N ALA A 315 -24.51 -14.96 12.27
CA ALA A 315 -24.78 -13.67 12.88
C ALA A 315 -24.02 -13.57 14.21
N PRO A 316 -23.26 -12.48 14.45
CA PRO A 316 -22.61 -12.29 15.72
C PRO A 316 -23.69 -12.23 16.81
N ARG A 317 -23.59 -13.16 17.77
CA ARG A 317 -24.44 -13.29 18.96
C ARG A 317 -24.71 -11.88 19.53
N ARG A 318 -25.97 -11.44 19.55
CA ARG A 318 -26.39 -10.13 20.12
C ARG A 318 -25.81 -10.02 21.53
N ARG A 319 -24.82 -9.14 21.72
CA ARG A 319 -24.19 -8.87 23.02
C ARG A 319 -24.66 -7.49 23.52
N ASN A 320 -24.90 -7.38 24.83
CA ASN A 320 -25.39 -6.15 25.46
C ASN A 320 -24.58 -4.90 25.06
N PRO A 321 -25.24 -3.78 24.70
CA PRO A 321 -24.58 -2.57 24.21
C PRO A 321 -23.63 -1.96 25.25
N ILE A 322 -23.96 -2.07 26.54
CA ILE A 322 -23.12 -1.60 27.65
C ILE A 322 -21.81 -2.41 27.76
N ARG A 323 -21.89 -3.74 27.60
CA ARG A 323 -20.70 -4.61 27.57
C ARG A 323 -19.88 -4.41 26.30
N ALA A 324 -20.53 -4.09 25.17
CA ALA A 324 -19.84 -3.73 23.93
C ALA A 324 -19.11 -2.39 24.06
N LEU A 325 -19.73 -1.38 24.67
CA LEU A 325 -19.12 -0.08 24.93
C LEU A 325 -17.93 -0.19 25.91
N SER A 326 -18.10 -0.92 27.02
CA SER A 326 -17.03 -1.15 28.00
C SER A 326 -15.84 -1.92 27.40
N ARG A 327 -16.10 -2.91 26.54
CA ARG A 327 -15.03 -3.60 25.80
C ARG A 327 -14.38 -2.69 24.75
N SER A 328 -15.17 -1.87 24.06
CA SER A 328 -14.66 -0.91 23.08
C SER A 328 -13.74 0.12 23.73
N THR A 329 -14.13 0.71 24.86
CA THR A 329 -13.27 1.64 25.62
C THR A 329 -12.06 0.94 26.20
N ARG A 330 -12.20 -0.26 26.78
CA ARG A 330 -11.06 -1.06 27.25
C ARG A 330 -10.08 -1.36 26.11
N ASN A 331 -10.57 -1.80 24.97
CA ASN A 331 -9.75 -2.14 23.82
C ASN A 331 -9.05 -0.90 23.25
N TYR A 332 -9.77 0.22 23.10
CA TYR A 332 -9.20 1.51 22.70
C TYR A 332 -8.07 1.96 23.63
N VAL A 333 -8.29 1.88 24.95
CA VAL A 333 -7.26 2.18 25.94
C VAL A 333 -6.09 1.22 25.78
N THR A 334 -6.32 -0.09 25.63
CA THR A 334 -5.22 -1.05 25.43
C THR A 334 -4.48 -0.89 24.11
N GLU A 335 -5.11 -0.31 23.08
CA GLU A 335 -4.47 -0.06 21.77
C GLU A 335 -3.65 1.22 21.76
N HIS A 336 -4.09 2.25 22.50
CA HIS A 336 -3.46 3.56 22.50
C HIS A 336 -2.85 3.96 23.85
N TRP A 337 -2.68 3.01 24.77
CA TRP A 337 -2.19 3.30 26.13
C TRP A 337 -0.85 4.03 26.12
N GLN A 338 0.06 3.71 25.20
CA GLN A 338 1.36 4.40 25.07
C GLN A 338 1.19 5.88 24.71
N ARG A 339 0.27 6.20 23.79
CA ARG A 339 -0.02 7.59 23.38
C ARG A 339 -0.65 8.35 24.54
N ILE A 340 -1.65 7.74 25.19
CA ILE A 340 -2.34 8.32 26.34
C ILE A 340 -1.32 8.60 27.45
N TRP A 341 -0.49 7.61 27.78
CA TRP A 341 0.57 7.71 28.78
C TRP A 341 1.51 8.89 28.52
N VAL A 342 2.11 8.98 27.33
CA VAL A 342 3.07 10.04 27.01
C VAL A 342 2.41 11.43 27.03
N VAL A 343 1.20 11.56 26.50
CA VAL A 343 0.46 12.84 26.53
C VAL A 343 0.08 13.22 27.97
N SER A 344 -0.36 12.27 28.79
CA SER A 344 -0.69 12.50 30.20
C SER A 344 0.54 12.94 31.00
N VAL A 345 1.69 12.28 30.82
CA VAL A 345 2.95 12.67 31.47
C VAL A 345 3.39 14.07 31.06
N TRP A 346 3.30 14.39 29.76
CA TRP A 346 3.61 15.73 29.27
C TRP A 346 2.68 16.81 29.85
N LEU A 347 1.37 16.58 29.84
CA LEU A 347 0.39 17.51 30.43
C LEU A 347 0.59 17.68 31.94
N ALA A 348 0.85 16.59 32.67
CA ALA A 348 1.14 16.65 34.10
C ALA A 348 2.40 17.48 34.38
N ALA A 349 3.47 17.31 33.59
CA ALA A 349 4.67 18.13 33.71
C ALA A 349 4.40 19.62 33.41
N MET A 350 3.57 19.93 32.40
CA MET A 350 3.16 21.30 32.09
C MET A 350 2.42 21.95 33.27
N VAL A 351 1.43 21.26 33.83
CA VAL A 351 0.64 21.77 34.98
C VAL A 351 1.53 21.93 36.21
N ALA A 352 2.38 20.94 36.51
CA ALA A 352 3.28 21.00 37.66
C ALA A 352 4.26 22.17 37.56
N LEU A 353 4.90 22.37 36.41
CA LEU A 353 5.84 23.47 36.19
C LEU A 353 5.15 24.84 36.23
N PHE A 354 3.97 24.96 35.60
CA PHE A 354 3.19 26.19 35.64
C PHE A 354 2.85 26.55 37.09
N THR A 355 2.26 25.61 37.84
CA THR A 355 1.85 25.82 39.23
C THR A 355 3.04 26.13 40.14
N TRP A 356 4.14 25.37 40.00
CA TRP A 356 5.35 25.62 40.77
C TRP A 356 5.88 27.04 40.55
N LYS A 357 5.98 27.49 39.31
CA LYS A 357 6.49 28.81 38.98
C LYS A 357 5.51 29.93 39.36
N PHE A 358 4.22 29.67 39.23
CA PHE A 358 3.15 30.56 39.66
C PHE A 358 3.23 30.84 41.16
N VAL A 359 3.32 29.78 41.99
CA VAL A 359 3.47 29.90 43.44
C VAL A 359 4.80 30.57 43.81
N GLN A 360 5.89 30.23 43.12
CA GLN A 360 7.17 30.90 43.35
C GLN A 360 7.09 32.41 43.15
N TYR A 361 6.43 32.88 42.10
CA TYR A 361 6.32 34.30 41.81
C TYR A 361 5.27 35.03 42.67
N LYS A 362 4.26 34.32 43.18
CA LYS A 362 3.32 34.86 44.17
C LYS A 362 4.04 35.35 45.43
N ASN A 363 5.13 34.68 45.81
CA ASN A 363 5.90 34.99 47.01
C ASN A 363 7.12 35.91 46.75
N ARG A 364 7.18 36.59 45.60
CA ARG A 364 8.27 37.54 45.26
C ARG A 364 7.79 38.98 45.33
N ALA A 365 8.70 39.92 45.64
CA ALA A 365 8.43 41.36 45.65
C ALA A 365 7.78 41.89 44.36
N ALA A 366 8.10 41.28 43.21
CA ALA A 366 7.49 41.59 41.91
C ALA A 366 5.96 41.39 41.87
N PHE A 367 5.40 40.52 42.73
CA PHE A 367 3.97 40.27 42.83
C PHE A 367 3.18 41.45 43.40
N GLU A 368 3.78 42.25 44.28
CA GLU A 368 3.08 43.38 44.90
C GLU A 368 2.70 44.46 43.86
N ILE A 369 3.51 44.60 42.81
CA ILE A 369 3.24 45.53 41.69
C ILE A 369 2.39 44.86 40.61
N MET A 370 2.82 43.71 40.09
CA MET A 370 2.20 43.10 38.90
C MET A 370 1.04 42.16 39.23
N GLY A 371 0.92 41.70 40.48
CA GLY A 371 -0.12 40.78 40.93
C GLY A 371 -0.07 39.42 40.23
N TYR A 372 -1.24 38.82 40.00
CA TYR A 372 -1.33 37.51 39.36
C TYR A 372 -0.85 37.47 37.90
N CYS A 373 -0.69 38.63 37.26
CA CYS A 373 -0.19 38.72 35.88
C CYS A 373 1.25 38.19 35.77
N VAL A 374 2.16 38.59 36.67
CA VAL A 374 3.54 38.08 36.64
C VAL A 374 3.58 36.58 36.93
N CYS A 375 2.70 36.08 37.80
CA CYS A 375 2.61 34.65 38.11
C CYS A 375 2.18 33.84 36.87
N ALA A 376 1.15 34.30 36.15
CA ALA A 376 0.68 33.67 34.93
C ALA A 376 1.73 33.75 33.81
N ALA A 377 2.35 34.91 33.60
CA ALA A 377 3.36 35.12 32.58
C ALA A 377 4.61 34.26 32.82
N LYS A 378 5.05 34.13 34.08
CA LYS A 378 6.21 33.29 34.44
C LYS A 378 5.88 31.80 34.49
N GLY A 379 4.67 31.43 34.90
CA GLY A 379 4.14 30.08 34.75
C GLY A 379 4.17 29.61 33.29
N ALA A 380 3.64 30.43 32.39
CA ALA A 380 3.66 30.16 30.95
C ALA A 380 5.08 30.17 30.36
N ALA A 381 5.97 31.02 30.86
CA ALA A 381 7.39 30.99 30.46
C ALA A 381 8.07 29.67 30.83
N GLU A 382 7.75 29.08 31.99
CA GLU A 382 8.35 27.82 32.43
C GLU A 382 7.88 26.64 31.56
N THR A 383 6.59 26.61 31.20
CA THR A 383 6.07 25.59 30.27
C THR A 383 6.63 25.77 28.86
N LEU A 384 6.82 27.02 28.40
CA LEU A 384 7.49 27.33 27.13
C LEU A 384 8.92 26.80 27.09
N LYS A 385 9.71 26.95 28.16
CA LYS A 385 11.07 26.40 28.20
C LYS A 385 11.08 24.89 27.97
N LEU A 386 10.20 24.15 28.66
CA LEU A 386 10.11 22.71 28.50
C LEU A 386 9.64 22.34 27.08
N ASN A 387 8.63 23.01 26.53
CA ASN A 387 8.16 22.71 25.17
C ASN A 387 9.18 23.07 24.09
N MET A 388 9.88 24.19 24.23
CA MET A 388 10.99 24.56 23.35
C MET A 388 12.17 23.58 23.48
N ALA A 389 12.39 22.98 24.65
CA ALA A 389 13.37 21.90 24.79
C ALA A 389 12.90 20.61 24.08
N LEU A 390 11.65 20.20 24.31
CA LEU A 390 11.10 18.94 23.80
C LEU A 390 10.88 18.93 22.30
N ILE A 391 10.55 20.05 21.66
CA ILE A 391 10.18 20.09 20.24
C ILE A 391 11.28 19.61 19.28
N LEU A 392 12.56 19.68 19.70
CA LEU A 392 13.71 19.20 18.92
C LEU A 392 13.85 17.68 18.93
N LEU A 393 13.47 17.01 20.02
CA LEU A 393 13.71 15.57 20.18
C LEU A 393 12.93 14.72 19.15
N PRO A 394 11.64 15.00 18.85
CA PRO A 394 10.88 14.25 17.85
C PRO A 394 11.41 14.35 16.42
N VAL A 395 12.25 15.33 16.10
CA VAL A 395 12.86 15.48 14.77
C VAL A 395 14.26 14.89 14.67
N CYS A 396 14.76 14.34 15.78
CA CYS A 396 16.00 13.57 15.84
C CYS A 396 15.78 12.14 15.32
N ARG A 397 15.76 11.96 13.99
CA ARG A 397 15.35 10.71 13.33
C ARG A 397 16.28 9.53 13.61
N ASN A 398 17.60 9.75 13.69
CA ASN A 398 18.55 8.67 13.97
C ASN A 398 18.41 8.21 15.42
N LEU A 399 18.30 9.17 16.35
CA LEU A 399 18.06 8.88 17.75
C LEU A 399 16.75 8.11 17.94
N ILE A 400 15.65 8.57 17.33
CA ILE A 400 14.34 7.92 17.41
C ILE A 400 14.37 6.52 16.80
N THR A 401 15.01 6.35 15.65
CA THR A 401 15.14 5.01 15.01
C THR A 401 15.90 4.06 15.92
N THR A 402 16.96 4.54 16.59
CA THR A 402 17.74 3.76 17.54
C THR A 402 16.92 3.42 18.79
N LEU A 403 16.32 4.41 19.45
CA LEU A 403 15.52 4.25 20.67
C LEU A 403 14.29 3.36 20.45
N ARG A 404 13.68 3.42 19.27
CA ARG A 404 12.56 2.55 18.89
C ARG A 404 12.90 1.06 18.99
N SER A 405 14.16 0.69 18.73
CA SER A 405 14.63 -0.69 18.82
C SER A 405 15.01 -1.15 20.23
N THR A 406 14.98 -0.25 21.22
CA THR A 406 15.30 -0.52 22.63
C THR A 406 14.05 -0.78 23.47
N TRP A 407 14.22 -1.05 24.78
CA TRP A 407 13.12 -1.20 25.72
C TRP A 407 12.18 0.02 25.78
N LEU A 408 12.69 1.22 25.45
CA LEU A 408 11.88 2.44 25.39
C LEU A 408 10.78 2.37 24.33
N GLY A 409 10.98 1.61 23.24
CA GLY A 409 9.94 1.40 22.21
C GLY A 409 8.73 0.63 22.72
N LEU A 410 8.81 0.00 23.90
CA LEU A 410 7.68 -0.65 24.57
C LEU A 410 6.81 0.34 25.36
N VAL A 411 7.35 1.51 25.72
CA VAL A 411 6.67 2.51 26.55
C VAL A 411 6.33 3.78 25.76
N VAL A 412 7.18 4.14 24.80
CA VAL A 412 7.07 5.38 24.01
C VAL A 412 6.72 5.04 22.55
N PRO A 413 5.64 5.60 22.00
CA PRO A 413 5.23 5.35 20.61
C PRO A 413 6.05 6.23 19.66
N PHE A 414 7.30 5.83 19.40
CA PHE A 414 8.25 6.59 18.57
C PHE A 414 7.78 6.82 17.12
N ASP A 415 6.84 6.02 16.62
CA ASP A 415 6.23 6.19 15.29
C ASP A 415 5.33 7.41 15.18
N ASP A 416 4.86 7.93 16.32
CA ASP A 416 4.05 9.15 16.40
C ASP A 416 4.87 10.40 16.71
N ASN A 417 6.20 10.34 16.58
CA ASN A 417 7.09 11.47 16.87
C ASN A 417 6.64 12.78 16.20
N ILE A 418 6.30 12.77 14.91
CA ILE A 418 5.87 13.98 14.19
C ILE A 418 4.46 14.43 14.63
N ASN A 419 3.59 13.50 15.06
CA ASN A 419 2.30 13.87 15.64
C ASN A 419 2.48 14.52 17.02
N PHE A 420 3.41 14.00 17.81
CA PHE A 420 3.79 14.61 19.09
C PHE A 420 4.47 15.97 18.91
N HIS A 421 5.34 16.14 17.91
CA HIS A 421 5.91 17.45 17.54
C HIS A 421 4.81 18.50 17.28
N LYS A 422 3.76 18.14 16.53
CA LYS A 422 2.60 19.02 16.30
C LYS A 422 1.84 19.30 17.60
N ALA A 423 1.65 18.32 18.48
CA ALA A 423 1.01 18.54 19.78
C ALA A 423 1.80 19.55 20.64
N ILE A 424 3.12 19.44 20.68
CA ILE A 424 4.00 20.40 21.37
C ILE A 424 3.84 21.81 20.77
N THR A 425 3.73 21.95 19.44
CA THR A 425 3.52 23.29 18.83
C THR A 425 2.24 23.97 19.31
N ILE A 426 1.17 23.21 19.58
CA ILE A 426 -0.06 23.75 20.17
C ILE A 426 0.22 24.25 21.59
N GLY A 427 0.93 23.46 22.40
CA GLY A 427 1.35 23.88 23.75
C GLY A 427 2.23 25.13 23.72
N ILE A 428 3.13 25.26 22.75
CA ILE A 428 3.94 26.46 22.53
C ILE A 428 3.06 27.66 22.18
N ALA A 429 2.10 27.51 21.26
CA ALA A 429 1.21 28.61 20.87
C ALA A 429 0.43 29.16 22.08
N PHE A 430 -0.18 28.27 22.88
CA PHE A 430 -0.85 28.67 24.12
C PHE A 430 0.09 29.35 25.11
N GLY A 431 1.29 28.78 25.32
CA GLY A 431 2.31 29.36 26.20
C GLY A 431 2.73 30.76 25.76
N VAL A 432 2.95 30.99 24.45
CA VAL A 432 3.34 32.29 23.89
C VAL A 432 2.24 33.33 24.07
N ILE A 433 0.98 32.96 23.80
CA ILE A 433 -0.17 33.87 23.97
C ILE A 433 -0.28 34.31 25.42
N ILE A 434 -0.21 33.39 26.38
CA ILE A 434 -0.28 33.72 27.80
C ILE A 434 0.95 34.51 28.24
N HIS A 435 2.16 34.05 27.93
CA HIS A 435 3.40 34.70 28.36
C HIS A 435 3.55 36.12 27.78
N GLY A 436 3.51 36.25 26.45
CA GLY A 436 3.69 37.52 25.76
C GLY A 436 2.48 38.44 25.93
N GLY A 437 1.27 37.89 25.83
CA GLY A 437 0.03 38.66 25.99
C GLY A 437 -0.12 39.25 27.39
N VAL A 438 0.15 38.47 28.45
CA VAL A 438 0.08 38.98 29.83
C VAL A 438 1.19 40.00 30.10
N HIS A 439 2.40 39.80 29.56
CA HIS A 439 3.47 40.79 29.69
C HIS A 439 3.08 42.14 29.04
N LEU A 440 2.59 42.12 27.81
CA LEU A 440 2.21 43.34 27.06
C LEU A 440 0.94 44.00 27.62
N ALA A 441 -0.10 43.21 27.93
CA ALA A 441 -1.42 43.73 28.27
C ALA A 441 -1.63 43.99 29.77
N CYS A 442 -0.81 43.39 30.66
CA CYS A 442 -1.00 43.53 32.11
C CYS A 442 0.27 43.93 32.87
N ASP A 443 1.38 43.19 32.72
CA ASP A 443 2.58 43.48 33.52
C ASP A 443 3.18 44.85 33.17
N PHE A 444 3.35 45.16 31.89
CA PHE A 444 3.98 46.42 31.47
C PHE A 444 3.13 47.64 31.89
N PRO A 445 1.80 47.67 31.68
CA PRO A 445 0.97 48.75 32.20
C PRO A 445 1.07 48.92 33.72
N ARG A 446 1.09 47.82 34.48
CA ARG A 446 1.19 47.87 35.95
C ARG A 446 2.54 48.38 36.45
N ILE A 447 3.62 48.04 35.77
CA ILE A 447 4.96 48.59 36.09
C ILE A 447 4.98 50.10 35.87
N VAL A 448 4.41 50.58 34.76
CA VAL A 448 4.39 52.02 34.43
C VAL A 448 3.47 52.80 35.38
N GLN A 449 2.41 52.18 35.88
CA GLN A 449 1.46 52.80 36.82
C GLN A 449 1.87 52.71 38.30
N ALA A 450 2.91 51.94 38.65
CA ALA A 450 3.37 51.81 40.03
C ALA A 450 3.89 53.14 40.61
N SER A 451 3.75 53.35 41.92
CA SER A 451 4.37 54.50 42.59
C SER A 451 5.91 54.42 42.48
N ASP A 452 6.60 55.56 42.47
CA ASP A 452 8.07 55.57 42.33
C ASP A 452 8.76 54.93 43.56
N GLU A 453 8.14 55.03 44.73
CA GLU A 453 8.58 54.37 45.97
C GLU A 453 8.47 52.83 45.86
N ASP A 454 7.30 52.32 45.46
CA ASP A 454 7.08 50.87 45.29
C ASP A 454 7.98 50.30 44.19
N PHE A 455 8.10 51.03 43.08
CA PHE A 455 8.95 50.66 41.96
C PHE A 455 10.42 50.51 42.42
N ASN A 456 10.98 51.55 43.05
CA ASN A 456 12.37 51.57 43.48
C ASN A 456 12.66 50.52 44.56
N ALA A 457 11.73 50.34 45.51
CA ALA A 457 11.88 49.37 46.59
C ALA A 457 11.81 47.92 46.10
N LYS A 458 10.96 47.60 45.11
CA LYS A 458 10.63 46.20 44.76
C LYS A 458 11.29 45.71 43.48
N ILE A 459 11.37 46.55 42.43
CA ILE A 459 11.87 46.14 41.10
C ILE A 459 12.92 47.09 40.48
N GLY A 460 13.19 48.23 41.11
CA GLY A 460 14.05 49.31 40.57
C GLY A 460 15.47 48.88 40.25
N ARG A 461 16.03 47.91 40.98
CA ARG A 461 17.35 47.32 40.68
C ARG A 461 17.49 46.84 39.24
N GLY A 462 16.41 46.36 38.61
CA GLY A 462 16.43 45.87 37.24
C GLY A 462 16.48 46.94 36.16
N TRP A 463 16.24 48.18 36.55
CA TRP A 463 16.08 49.33 35.67
C TRP A 463 16.98 50.48 36.09
N HIS A 464 18.08 50.19 36.81
CA HIS A 464 19.00 51.20 37.32
C HIS A 464 18.32 52.29 38.18
N TYR A 465 17.22 51.94 38.85
CA TYR A 465 16.39 52.86 39.64
C TYR A 465 15.75 53.99 38.82
N GLU A 466 15.68 53.84 37.50
CA GLU A 466 14.95 54.71 36.59
C GLU A 466 13.67 54.01 36.14
N LYS A 467 12.52 54.65 36.37
CA LYS A 467 11.23 54.08 36.00
C LYS A 467 11.03 54.16 34.48
N PRO A 468 10.88 53.03 33.77
CA PRO A 468 10.77 53.03 32.31
C PRO A 468 9.36 53.44 31.86
N SER A 469 9.25 54.06 30.68
CA SER A 469 7.97 54.17 29.98
C SER A 469 7.57 52.81 29.38
N TYR A 470 6.30 52.66 28.98
CA TYR A 470 5.83 51.43 28.31
C TYR A 470 6.69 51.10 27.08
N MET A 471 7.04 52.11 26.28
CA MET A 471 7.85 51.91 25.07
C MET A 471 9.30 51.58 25.38
N ASP A 472 9.84 52.02 26.51
CA ASP A 472 11.18 51.64 26.94
C ASP A 472 11.23 50.16 27.36
N ILE A 473 10.17 49.65 27.99
CA ILE A 473 10.04 48.23 28.30
C ILE A 473 9.93 47.40 27.01
N VAL A 474 9.14 47.86 26.03
CA VAL A 474 9.01 47.18 24.73
C VAL A 474 10.31 47.20 23.94
N LYS A 475 11.05 48.32 23.96
CA LYS A 475 12.36 48.49 23.30
C LYS A 475 13.51 47.83 24.07
N SER A 476 13.28 47.35 25.29
CA SER A 476 14.25 46.55 26.02
C SER A 476 14.69 45.34 25.21
N VAL A 477 15.89 44.83 25.47
CA VAL A 477 16.41 43.63 24.79
C VAL A 477 15.43 42.46 24.92
N THR A 478 14.77 42.30 26.08
CA THR A 478 13.75 41.28 26.30
C THR A 478 12.48 41.51 25.47
N GLY A 479 12.02 42.75 25.34
CA GLY A 479 10.84 43.09 24.55
C GLY A 479 11.06 42.85 23.05
N ILE A 480 12.16 43.39 22.50
CA ILE A 480 12.51 43.25 21.07
C ILE A 480 12.71 41.78 20.70
N THR A 481 13.50 41.03 21.48
CA THR A 481 13.71 39.60 21.22
C THR A 481 12.41 38.80 21.31
N GLY A 482 11.53 39.13 22.26
CA GLY A 482 10.19 38.53 22.38
C GLY A 482 9.34 38.74 21.13
N ILE A 483 9.25 39.99 20.65
CA ILE A 483 8.47 40.34 19.45
C ILE A 483 9.04 39.66 18.20
N ILE A 484 10.36 39.68 18.01
CA ILE A 484 11.02 39.00 16.89
C ILE A 484 10.67 37.50 16.91
N MET A 485 10.78 36.83 18.06
CA MET A 485 10.41 35.42 18.17
C MET A 485 8.95 35.16 17.78
N VAL A 486 8.01 35.96 18.29
CA VAL A 486 6.58 35.82 17.98
C VAL A 486 6.31 35.98 16.49
N VAL A 487 6.86 37.02 15.85
CA VAL A 487 6.68 37.26 14.40
C VAL A 487 7.22 36.09 13.57
N LEU A 488 8.43 35.65 13.84
CA LEU A 488 9.04 34.52 13.12
C LEU A 488 8.27 33.22 13.33
N MET A 489 7.76 32.99 14.54
CA MET A 489 6.94 31.81 14.85
C MET A 489 5.58 31.85 14.16
N ILE A 490 4.93 33.02 14.05
CA ILE A 490 3.68 33.18 13.30
C ILE A 490 3.89 32.82 11.82
N ILE A 491 4.97 33.30 11.21
CA ILE A 491 5.32 32.98 9.81
C ILE A 491 5.53 31.46 9.67
N ALA A 492 6.38 30.88 10.52
CA ALA A 492 6.71 29.46 10.46
C ALA A 492 5.49 28.56 10.70
N PHE A 493 4.63 28.89 11.68
CA PHE A 493 3.45 28.09 12.02
C PHE A 493 2.39 28.17 10.92
N THR A 494 2.18 29.35 10.33
CA THR A 494 1.22 29.55 9.24
C THR A 494 1.62 28.74 8.00
N LEU A 495 2.88 28.84 7.58
CA LEU A 495 3.39 28.11 6.42
C LEU A 495 3.54 26.60 6.66
N ALA A 496 3.64 26.16 7.91
CA ALA A 496 3.62 24.74 8.27
C ALA A 496 2.22 24.11 8.27
N THR A 497 1.14 24.90 8.21
CA THR A 497 -0.22 24.36 8.16
C THR A 497 -0.46 23.54 6.88
N ARG A 498 -1.40 22.58 6.94
CA ARG A 498 -1.73 21.69 5.82
C ARG A 498 -2.12 22.47 4.55
N TRP A 499 -2.79 23.60 4.72
CA TRP A 499 -3.36 24.41 3.65
C TRP A 499 -2.26 25.07 2.80
N PHE A 500 -1.29 25.72 3.44
CA PHE A 500 -0.17 26.38 2.77
C PHE A 500 0.88 25.38 2.27
N ARG A 501 1.25 24.39 3.10
CA ARG A 501 2.28 23.41 2.75
C ARG A 501 1.90 22.53 1.55
N ARG A 502 0.60 22.24 1.36
CA ARG A 502 0.09 21.46 0.21
C ARG A 502 -0.42 22.35 -0.94
N SER A 503 -0.15 23.65 -0.90
CA SER A 503 -0.60 24.62 -1.91
C SER A 503 -2.10 24.54 -2.22
N LEU A 504 -2.92 24.28 -1.19
CA LEU A 504 -4.38 24.26 -1.33
C LEU A 504 -4.95 25.68 -1.42
N VAL A 505 -4.23 26.66 -0.87
CA VAL A 505 -4.53 28.09 -1.01
C VAL A 505 -3.64 28.64 -2.12
N LYS A 506 -4.25 29.23 -3.15
CA LYS A 506 -3.53 29.95 -4.20
C LYS A 506 -3.55 31.44 -3.86
N LEU A 507 -2.41 31.99 -3.46
CA LEU A 507 -2.29 33.42 -3.19
C LEU A 507 -2.10 34.20 -4.49
N PRO A 508 -2.65 35.43 -4.60
CA PRO A 508 -2.42 36.30 -5.75
C PRO A 508 -0.96 36.73 -5.83
N TRP A 509 -0.54 37.20 -7.01
CA TRP A 509 0.79 37.80 -7.21
C TRP A 509 0.95 39.04 -6.29
N PRO A 510 2.10 39.22 -5.61
CA PRO A 510 3.37 38.51 -5.75
C PRO A 510 3.52 37.25 -4.86
N PHE A 511 2.55 36.93 -4.01
CA PHE A 511 2.69 35.92 -2.95
C PHE A 511 2.50 34.45 -3.38
N HIS A 512 2.27 34.17 -4.67
CA HIS A 512 2.09 32.81 -5.20
C HIS A 512 3.24 31.84 -4.81
N ARG A 513 4.48 32.33 -4.66
CA ARG A 513 5.66 31.55 -4.24
C ARG A 513 5.73 31.24 -2.75
N LEU A 514 4.86 31.83 -1.92
CA LEU A 514 4.81 31.58 -0.46
C LEU A 514 3.94 30.36 -0.09
N THR A 515 3.68 29.47 -1.04
CA THR A 515 2.91 28.24 -0.81
C THR A 515 3.70 27.04 -1.31
N GLY A 516 3.48 25.88 -0.71
CA GLY A 516 4.15 24.63 -1.09
C GLY A 516 5.26 24.19 -0.12
N PHE A 517 5.90 23.08 -0.45
CA PHE A 517 6.87 22.42 0.41
C PHE A 517 8.13 23.25 0.64
N ASN A 518 8.64 23.93 -0.40
CA ASN A 518 9.84 24.76 -0.30
C ASN A 518 9.61 25.96 0.63
N ALA A 519 8.48 26.66 0.49
CA ALA A 519 8.10 27.77 1.38
C ALA A 519 8.00 27.32 2.85
N PHE A 520 7.36 26.16 3.09
CA PHE A 520 7.37 25.51 4.39
C PHE A 520 8.80 25.24 4.88
N TRP A 521 9.66 24.61 4.07
CA TRP A 521 10.99 24.19 4.48
C TRP A 521 11.87 25.38 4.89
N TYR A 522 11.93 26.43 4.05
CA TYR A 522 12.73 27.63 4.34
C TYR A 522 12.21 28.40 5.54
N SER A 523 10.89 28.65 5.61
CA SER A 523 10.30 29.34 6.77
C SER A 523 10.47 28.54 8.07
N HIS A 524 10.47 27.22 8.01
CA HIS A 524 10.67 26.41 9.21
C HIS A 524 12.08 26.59 9.78
N HIS A 525 13.11 26.82 8.95
CA HIS A 525 14.50 27.08 9.39
C HIS A 525 14.67 28.39 10.16
N LEU A 526 13.68 29.30 10.15
CA LEU A 526 13.64 30.48 11.02
C LEU A 526 13.73 30.10 12.51
N PHE A 527 13.47 28.84 12.87
CA PHE A 527 13.70 28.33 14.21
C PHE A 527 15.13 28.62 14.71
N VAL A 528 16.15 28.63 13.83
CA VAL A 528 17.54 28.92 14.23
C VAL A 528 17.62 30.32 14.85
N ILE A 529 17.02 31.33 14.20
CA ILE A 529 16.96 32.70 14.70
C ILE A 529 16.13 32.76 15.99
N VAL A 530 14.99 32.06 16.04
CA VAL A 530 14.15 32.00 17.25
C VAL A 530 14.92 31.46 18.45
N TYR A 531 15.76 30.42 18.29
CA TYR A 531 16.56 29.89 19.40
C TYR A 531 17.68 30.83 19.84
N VAL A 532 18.33 31.53 18.90
CA VAL A 532 19.31 32.57 19.24
C VAL A 532 18.62 33.69 20.04
N CYS A 533 17.47 34.18 19.57
CA CYS A 533 16.68 35.16 20.30
C CYS A 533 16.21 34.63 21.67
N LEU A 534 15.81 33.36 21.79
CA LEU A 534 15.37 32.75 23.04
C LEU A 534 16.49 32.71 24.08
N ILE A 535 17.72 32.40 23.65
CA ILE A 535 18.91 32.44 24.49
C ILE A 535 19.15 33.87 24.98
N VAL A 536 19.23 34.85 24.07
CA VAL A 536 19.45 36.27 24.42
C VAL A 536 18.35 36.79 25.36
N HIS A 537 17.09 36.51 25.03
CA HIS A 537 15.91 36.86 25.83
C HIS A 537 16.02 36.30 27.26
N SER A 538 16.49 35.07 27.41
CA SER A 538 16.65 34.40 28.71
C SER A 538 17.86 34.88 29.51
N PHE A 539 18.89 35.42 28.86
CA PHE A 539 20.08 35.96 29.53
C PHE A 539 19.89 37.39 30.03
N LYS A 540 19.09 38.20 29.33
CA LYS A 540 18.87 39.63 29.62
C LYS A 540 17.58 39.92 30.41
N LEU A 541 17.10 38.96 31.20
CA LEU A 541 15.90 39.10 32.02
C LEU A 541 16.03 40.23 33.07
N PHE A 542 15.03 41.12 33.12
CA PHE A 542 14.96 42.25 34.05
C PHE A 542 14.44 41.89 35.46
N LEU A 543 13.84 40.69 35.66
CA LEU A 543 13.33 40.22 36.97
C LEU A 543 14.24 39.18 37.65
N SER A 544 15.35 38.77 37.04
CA SER A 544 16.21 37.70 37.56
C SER A 544 17.67 37.94 37.20
N PHE A 545 18.44 38.37 38.19
CA PHE A 545 19.82 38.83 37.99
C PHE A 545 20.86 37.72 38.20
N LYS A 546 20.64 36.86 39.19
CA LYS A 546 21.58 35.78 39.50
C LYS A 546 21.58 34.74 38.38
N PHE A 547 22.76 34.31 37.96
CA PHE A 547 22.91 33.30 36.91
C PHE A 547 22.18 31.98 37.24
N LYS A 548 22.19 31.57 38.52
CA LYS A 548 21.51 30.36 38.99
C LYS A 548 19.98 30.40 38.80
N ASP A 549 19.38 31.59 38.77
CA ASP A 549 17.93 31.76 38.59
C ASP A 549 17.51 31.73 37.11
N LYS A 550 18.48 31.85 36.17
CA LYS A 550 18.26 31.85 34.73
C LYS A 550 18.22 30.41 34.20
N THR A 551 17.10 29.72 34.42
CA THR A 551 16.99 28.27 34.17
C THR A 551 16.94 27.84 32.69
N THR A 552 16.75 28.76 31.72
CA THR A 552 16.51 28.38 30.31
C THR A 552 17.64 27.56 29.70
N TRP A 553 18.90 27.86 30.00
CA TRP A 553 20.05 27.10 29.47
C TRP A 553 20.04 25.65 29.96
N MET A 554 19.51 25.39 31.16
CA MET A 554 19.42 24.06 31.74
C MET A 554 18.47 23.18 30.91
N TYR A 555 17.30 23.73 30.52
CA TYR A 555 16.35 23.05 29.66
C TYR A 555 16.89 22.82 28.24
N LEU A 556 17.56 23.83 27.66
CA LEU A 556 17.97 23.78 26.25
C LEU A 556 19.26 23.00 26.01
N SER A 557 20.16 22.92 26.99
CA SER A 557 21.50 22.33 26.82
C SER A 557 21.48 20.92 26.23
N VAL A 558 20.78 19.99 26.87
CA VAL A 558 20.76 18.57 26.44
C VAL A 558 20.04 18.39 25.10
N PRO A 559 18.81 18.88 24.87
CA PRO A 559 18.14 18.67 23.59
C PRO A 559 18.82 19.38 22.42
N LEU A 560 19.41 20.56 22.65
CA LEU A 560 20.15 21.27 21.60
C LEU A 560 21.43 20.50 21.24
N LEU A 561 22.17 19.99 22.23
CA LEU A 561 23.36 19.16 21.99
C LEU A 561 23.02 17.85 21.26
N LEU A 562 21.91 17.19 21.63
CA LEU A 562 21.45 15.99 20.92
C LEU A 562 21.05 16.30 19.48
N TYR A 563 20.36 17.42 19.26
CA TYR A 563 19.95 17.86 17.93
C TYR A 563 21.15 18.23 17.04
N THR A 564 22.08 19.06 17.56
CA THR A 564 23.28 19.44 16.82
C THR A 564 24.20 18.26 16.59
N GLY A 565 24.35 17.37 17.58
CA GLY A 565 25.06 16.10 17.45
C GLY A 565 24.48 15.23 16.33
N GLU A 566 23.16 15.04 16.28
CA GLU A 566 22.53 14.28 15.20
C GLU A 566 22.71 14.95 13.82
N ARG A 567 22.60 16.28 13.74
CA ARG A 567 22.82 17.02 12.48
C ARG A 567 24.26 16.88 12.00
N THR A 568 25.21 16.94 12.92
CA THR A 568 26.65 16.77 12.66
C THR A 568 26.96 15.34 12.19
N LEU A 569 26.42 14.33 12.89
CA LEU A 569 26.54 12.93 12.48
C LEU A 569 25.98 12.69 11.08
N ARG A 570 24.82 13.27 10.75
CA ARG A 570 24.25 13.18 9.39
C ARG A 570 25.13 13.84 8.35
N TYR A 571 25.68 15.01 8.65
CA TYR A 571 26.58 15.70 7.73
C TYR A 571 27.79 14.83 7.38
N PHE A 572 28.50 14.30 8.38
CA PHE A 572 29.65 13.42 8.17
C PHE A 572 29.27 12.10 7.48
N ARG A 573 28.16 11.49 7.87
CA ARG A 573 27.65 10.26 7.26
C ARG A 573 27.30 10.45 5.78
N SER A 574 26.64 11.57 5.46
CA SER A 574 26.20 11.89 4.10
C SER A 574 27.36 12.17 3.14
N GLY A 575 28.50 12.66 3.65
CA GLY A 575 29.71 12.87 2.86
C GLY A 575 30.37 11.56 2.40
N ASN A 576 30.19 10.48 3.17
CA ASN A 576 30.86 9.19 2.94
C ASN A 576 30.01 8.18 2.16
N TYR A 577 28.69 8.39 2.04
CA TYR A 577 27.78 7.50 1.30
C TYR A 577 27.47 8.01 -0.12
N SER A 578 28.52 8.28 -0.89
CA SER A 578 28.38 8.33 -2.34
C SER A 578 28.11 6.91 -2.85
N VAL A 579 27.03 6.74 -3.60
CA VAL A 579 26.69 5.45 -4.21
C VAL A 579 26.90 5.48 -5.71
N GLN A 580 27.29 4.35 -6.27
CA GLN A 580 27.33 4.16 -7.72
C GLN A 580 26.00 3.57 -8.18
N ILE A 581 25.53 4.04 -9.33
CA ILE A 581 24.30 3.53 -9.94
C ILE A 581 24.68 2.28 -10.74
N LEU A 582 24.10 1.16 -10.34
CA LEU A 582 24.29 -0.13 -11.01
C LEU A 582 23.33 -0.26 -12.20
N LYS A 583 22.08 0.16 -12.00
CA LYS A 583 21.03 0.08 -13.00
C LYS A 583 19.98 1.16 -12.79
N ALA A 584 19.53 1.76 -13.88
CA ALA A 584 18.41 2.68 -13.92
C ALA A 584 17.39 2.20 -14.96
N ALA A 585 16.11 2.27 -14.62
CA ALA A 585 15.03 1.92 -15.53
C ALA A 585 13.88 2.93 -15.41
N ILE A 586 13.39 3.41 -16.55
CA ILE A 586 12.23 4.30 -16.62
C ILE A 586 11.03 3.48 -17.04
N TYR A 587 10.08 3.32 -16.13
CA TYR A 587 8.84 2.59 -16.36
C TYR A 587 7.72 3.47 -16.90
N THR A 588 6.77 2.83 -17.57
CA THR A 588 5.46 3.41 -17.90
C THR A 588 4.74 3.84 -16.60
N GLY A 589 3.99 4.95 -16.65
CA GLY A 589 3.41 5.58 -15.44
C GLY A 589 4.35 6.56 -14.70
N ASN A 590 5.41 7.02 -15.38
CA ASN A 590 6.36 8.00 -14.86
C ASN A 590 7.04 7.58 -13.54
N VAL A 591 7.61 6.38 -13.52
CA VAL A 591 8.39 5.86 -12.39
C VAL A 591 9.82 5.57 -12.82
N LEU A 592 10.78 6.07 -12.04
CA LEU A 592 12.21 5.80 -12.19
C LEU A 592 12.63 4.78 -11.12
N ALA A 593 13.12 3.62 -11.52
CA ALA A 593 13.73 2.66 -10.62
C ALA A 593 15.25 2.81 -10.65
N LEU A 594 15.86 2.91 -9.47
CA LEU A 594 17.30 3.05 -9.30
C LEU A 594 17.80 1.88 -8.45
N HIS A 595 18.79 1.17 -8.97
CA HIS A 595 19.57 0.17 -8.24
C HIS A 595 20.97 0.74 -8.05
N MET A 596 21.41 0.78 -6.80
CA MET A 596 22.65 1.41 -6.39
C MET A 596 23.48 0.47 -5.52
N THR A 597 24.79 0.66 -5.52
CA THR A 597 25.72 -0.07 -4.65
C THR A 597 25.33 0.11 -3.19
N LYS A 598 25.30 -0.97 -2.42
CA LYS A 598 25.09 -0.93 -0.97
C LYS A 598 26.39 -0.48 -0.29
N PRO A 599 26.41 0.65 0.44
CA PRO A 599 27.65 1.09 1.07
C PRO A 599 28.12 0.12 2.16
N PRO A 600 29.43 0.04 2.43
CA PRO A 600 29.96 -0.77 3.51
C PRO A 600 29.31 -0.40 4.85
N GLY A 601 28.81 -1.40 5.58
CA GLY A 601 28.15 -1.20 6.88
C GLY A 601 26.70 -0.69 6.80
N PHE A 602 26.13 -0.48 5.61
CA PHE A 602 24.74 -0.06 5.45
C PHE A 602 23.77 -1.21 5.74
N LYS A 603 23.38 -1.36 7.01
CA LYS A 603 22.44 -2.39 7.49
C LYS A 603 21.06 -1.77 7.70
N TYR A 604 20.03 -2.33 7.06
CA TYR A 604 18.64 -1.87 7.15
C TYR A 604 17.67 -3.04 7.33
N LYS A 605 16.40 -2.75 7.63
CA LYS A 605 15.29 -3.72 7.71
C LYS A 605 14.25 -3.42 6.63
N SER A 606 13.51 -4.44 6.18
CA SER A 606 12.43 -4.23 5.22
C SER A 606 11.39 -3.23 5.74
N GLY A 607 10.84 -2.43 4.83
CA GLY A 607 9.92 -1.34 5.17
C GLY A 607 10.59 -0.05 5.65
N MET A 608 11.92 -0.02 5.84
CA MET A 608 12.65 1.24 6.08
C MET A 608 12.76 2.10 4.81
N TYR A 609 13.08 3.37 5.00
CA TYR A 609 13.29 4.33 3.93
C TYR A 609 14.66 5.01 4.05
N LEU A 610 15.10 5.69 3.00
CA LEU A 610 16.31 6.51 2.96
C LEU A 610 16.03 7.86 2.34
N PHE A 611 16.93 8.83 2.53
CA PHE A 611 16.94 10.08 1.80
C PHE A 611 17.94 10.01 0.66
N LEU A 612 17.54 10.52 -0.50
CA LEU A 612 18.36 10.61 -1.69
C LEU A 612 18.64 12.07 -2.02
N LYS A 613 19.89 12.36 -2.38
CA LYS A 613 20.31 13.65 -2.91
C LYS A 613 21.01 13.46 -4.26
N CYS A 614 20.64 14.30 -5.21
CA CYS A 614 21.28 14.42 -6.51
C CYS A 614 21.84 15.85 -6.66
N PRO A 615 23.16 16.06 -6.45
CA PRO A 615 23.77 17.40 -6.54
C PRO A 615 23.64 18.06 -7.90
N ALA A 616 23.44 17.27 -8.97
CA ALA A 616 23.19 17.79 -10.32
C ALA A 616 21.83 18.52 -10.43
N ILE A 617 20.87 18.20 -9.55
CA ILE A 617 19.56 18.85 -9.47
C ILE A 617 19.59 19.96 -8.43
N SER A 618 19.98 19.61 -7.20
CA SER A 618 20.08 20.55 -6.09
C SER A 618 21.14 20.08 -5.10
N PRO A 619 22.09 20.95 -4.71
CA PRO A 619 23.15 20.59 -3.76
C PRO A 619 22.66 20.45 -2.31
N PHE A 620 21.47 20.96 -1.99
CA PHE A 620 20.95 21.06 -0.62
C PHE A 620 19.73 20.17 -0.35
N GLU A 621 18.98 19.78 -1.38
CA GLU A 621 17.73 19.04 -1.19
C GLU A 621 17.94 17.54 -0.97
N TRP A 622 17.19 16.99 -0.02
CA TRP A 622 17.14 15.58 0.31
C TRP A 622 15.70 15.11 0.27
N HIS A 623 15.42 14.07 -0.51
CA HIS A 623 14.06 13.54 -0.72
C HIS A 623 13.93 12.10 -0.20
N PRO A 624 12.89 11.77 0.58
CA PRO A 624 12.73 10.45 1.17
C PRO A 624 12.12 9.44 0.18
N PHE A 625 12.65 8.22 0.16
CA PHE A 625 12.14 7.10 -0.64
C PHE A 625 12.22 5.78 0.13
N SER A 626 11.16 4.99 0.06
CA SER A 626 11.13 3.63 0.61
C SER A 626 12.16 2.75 -0.08
N ILE A 627 12.89 1.96 0.70
CA ILE A 627 13.83 0.97 0.15
C ILE A 627 13.01 -0.20 -0.38
N THR A 628 13.17 -0.54 -1.66
CA THR A 628 12.43 -1.61 -2.32
C THR A 628 13.14 -2.95 -2.34
N SER A 629 14.47 -2.95 -2.18
CA SER A 629 15.28 -4.17 -2.05
C SER A 629 15.14 -4.81 -0.66
N ALA A 630 15.34 -6.12 -0.57
CA ALA A 630 15.38 -6.83 0.71
C ALA A 630 16.73 -6.61 1.41
N PRO A 631 16.79 -6.62 2.76
CA PRO A 631 18.04 -6.44 3.53
C PRO A 631 19.18 -7.38 3.14
N GLY A 632 18.84 -8.58 2.65
CA GLY A 632 19.79 -9.59 2.17
C GLY A 632 20.35 -9.34 0.77
N ASP A 633 19.79 -8.40 -0.01
CA ASP A 633 20.30 -8.09 -1.34
C ASP A 633 21.65 -7.34 -1.26
N ASP A 634 22.53 -7.56 -2.25
CA ASP A 634 23.85 -6.91 -2.37
C ASP A 634 23.77 -5.45 -2.88
N PHE A 635 22.58 -5.04 -3.32
CA PHE A 635 22.28 -3.69 -3.78
C PHE A 635 21.19 -3.05 -2.93
N VAL A 636 21.08 -1.73 -3.01
CA VAL A 636 19.95 -0.98 -2.51
C VAL A 636 19.13 -0.50 -3.70
N SER A 637 17.80 -0.61 -3.65
CA SER A 637 16.95 -0.06 -4.71
C SER A 637 15.85 0.85 -4.18
N VAL A 638 15.45 1.81 -5.01
CA VAL A 638 14.33 2.73 -4.77
C VAL A 638 13.52 2.89 -6.05
N HIS A 639 12.22 3.11 -5.91
CA HIS A 639 11.31 3.41 -7.02
C HIS A 639 10.67 4.78 -6.80
N ILE A 640 10.92 5.70 -7.74
CA ILE A 640 10.63 7.12 -7.62
C ILE A 640 9.53 7.48 -8.61
N ARG A 641 8.34 7.82 -8.11
CA ARG A 641 7.27 8.36 -8.97
C ARG A 641 7.49 9.85 -9.20
N VAL A 642 7.34 10.28 -10.45
CA VAL A 642 7.49 11.69 -10.84
C VAL A 642 6.21 12.46 -10.50
N LEU A 643 6.30 13.35 -9.51
CA LEU A 643 5.17 14.12 -8.98
C LEU A 643 5.45 15.62 -8.78
N GLY A 644 6.72 16.02 -8.79
CA GLY A 644 7.15 17.41 -8.58
C GLY A 644 8.40 17.77 -9.37
N ASP A 645 8.81 19.03 -9.26
CA ASP A 645 9.98 19.63 -9.92
C ASP A 645 11.25 18.79 -9.78
N TRP A 646 11.65 18.44 -8.56
CA TRP A 646 12.86 17.66 -8.31
C TRP A 646 12.80 16.28 -8.97
N THR A 647 11.66 15.59 -8.88
CA THR A 647 11.48 14.25 -9.48
C THR A 647 11.36 14.29 -11.00
N GLN A 648 10.82 15.37 -11.57
CA GLN A 648 10.73 15.58 -13.01
C GLN A 648 12.13 15.78 -13.59
N GLU A 649 12.91 16.62 -12.93
CA GLU A 649 14.30 16.86 -13.31
C GLU A 649 15.16 15.61 -13.15
N MET A 650 14.91 14.82 -12.10
CA MET A 650 15.53 13.51 -11.96
C MET A 650 15.19 12.60 -13.14
N LYS A 651 13.91 12.50 -13.54
CA LYS A 651 13.55 11.73 -14.73
C LYS A 651 14.24 12.27 -15.98
N ARG A 652 14.31 13.59 -16.18
CA ARG A 652 14.97 14.21 -17.34
C ARG A 652 16.44 13.79 -17.47
N ILE A 653 17.22 13.96 -16.39
CA ILE A 653 18.64 13.57 -16.36
C ILE A 653 18.82 12.09 -16.66
N PHE A 654 17.98 11.23 -16.07
CA PHE A 654 18.09 9.78 -16.31
C PHE A 654 17.61 9.37 -17.70
N SER A 655 16.65 10.09 -18.31
CA SER A 655 16.24 9.85 -19.71
C SER A 655 17.36 10.14 -20.71
N GLU A 656 18.25 11.09 -20.42
CA GLU A 656 19.41 11.41 -21.27
C GLU A 656 20.52 10.35 -21.18
N VAL A 657 20.55 9.59 -20.08
CA VAL A 657 21.54 8.52 -19.84
C VAL A 657 20.98 7.15 -20.22
N CYS A 658 19.66 6.94 -20.16
CA CYS A 658 19.02 5.67 -20.51
C CYS A 658 18.87 5.52 -22.02
N GLU A 659 19.34 4.39 -22.55
CA GLU A 659 19.20 4.04 -23.96
C GLU A 659 17.94 3.17 -24.17
N PRO A 660 17.35 3.17 -25.38
CA PRO A 660 16.33 2.19 -25.74
C PRO A 660 16.91 0.76 -25.76
N PRO A 661 16.10 -0.27 -25.49
CA PRO A 661 16.59 -1.64 -25.38
C PRO A 661 17.15 -2.15 -26.72
N ILE A 662 18.28 -2.87 -26.67
CA ILE A 662 18.88 -3.54 -27.83
C ILE A 662 18.20 -4.91 -28.03
N GLY A 663 17.45 -5.07 -29.14
CA GLY A 663 16.78 -6.32 -29.54
C GLY A 663 15.26 -6.35 -29.30
N ASN A 664 14.55 -7.29 -29.95
CA ASN A 664 13.09 -7.49 -30.00
C ASN A 664 12.36 -7.78 -28.65
N LYS A 665 12.85 -7.28 -27.51
CA LYS A 665 12.17 -7.33 -26.21
C LYS A 665 11.62 -5.93 -25.88
N SER A 666 10.33 -5.86 -25.57
CA SER A 666 9.58 -4.60 -25.48
C SER A 666 10.18 -3.52 -24.53
N GLY A 667 10.42 -2.33 -25.09
CA GLY A 667 9.75 -1.08 -24.70
C GLY A 667 10.17 -0.29 -23.46
N LEU A 668 11.27 -0.58 -22.77
CA LEU A 668 11.69 0.20 -21.58
C LEU A 668 13.07 0.84 -21.76
N LEU A 669 13.16 2.16 -21.57
CA LEU A 669 14.43 2.88 -21.46
C LEU A 669 15.19 2.38 -20.23
N ARG A 670 16.39 1.84 -20.45
CA ARG A 670 17.22 1.27 -19.40
C ARG A 670 18.66 1.70 -19.63
N ALA A 671 19.37 1.98 -18.54
CA ALA A 671 20.82 2.02 -18.54
C ALA A 671 21.33 1.06 -17.48
N GLU A 672 22.21 0.16 -17.88
CA GLU A 672 22.96 -0.72 -17.00
C GLU A 672 24.42 -0.29 -17.01
N TYR A 673 25.05 -0.32 -15.85
CA TYR A 673 26.48 -0.07 -15.76
C TYR A 673 27.24 -1.31 -16.28
N ILE A 674 27.75 -1.23 -17.52
CA ILE A 674 28.56 -2.29 -18.12
C ILE A 674 30.03 -2.01 -17.78
N VAL A 675 30.63 -2.88 -16.97
CA VAL A 675 32.07 -2.83 -16.68
C VAL A 675 32.84 -3.09 -17.97
N GLY A 676 33.63 -2.10 -18.43
CA GLY A 676 34.51 -2.22 -19.60
C GLY A 676 34.00 -1.60 -20.90
N ALA A 677 32.75 -1.11 -20.95
CA ALA A 677 32.26 -0.31 -22.08
C ALA A 677 32.38 1.18 -21.75
N ALA A 678 32.98 1.97 -22.65
CA ALA A 678 33.01 3.42 -22.53
C ALA A 678 31.58 3.97 -22.68
N SER A 679 30.83 4.08 -21.58
CA SER A 679 29.48 4.66 -21.61
C SER A 679 29.59 6.12 -22.05
N ARG A 680 28.91 6.49 -23.14
CA ARG A 680 28.95 7.85 -23.69
C ARG A 680 28.45 8.91 -22.70
N ASN A 681 27.62 8.52 -21.72
CA ASN A 681 27.13 9.38 -20.64
C ASN A 681 27.43 8.76 -19.27
N LYS A 682 28.02 9.55 -18.36
CA LYS A 682 28.32 9.15 -16.98
C LYS A 682 27.10 9.41 -16.10
N PHE A 683 26.65 8.40 -15.35
CA PHE A 683 25.55 8.58 -14.39
C PHE A 683 25.81 9.72 -13.41
N PRO A 684 24.77 10.50 -13.02
CA PRO A 684 24.93 11.54 -12.02
C PRO A 684 25.30 10.93 -10.66
N LYS A 685 26.12 11.66 -9.90
CA LYS A 685 26.48 11.25 -8.54
C LYS A 685 25.25 11.30 -7.64
N LEU A 686 24.98 10.21 -6.92
CA LEU A 686 23.92 10.16 -5.91
C LEU A 686 24.53 9.98 -4.52
N LEU A 687 23.93 10.63 -3.53
CA LEU A 687 24.25 10.47 -2.12
C LEU A 687 23.02 9.93 -1.40
N ILE A 688 23.24 8.98 -0.48
CA ILE A 688 22.19 8.44 0.37
C ILE A 688 22.41 8.83 1.84
N ASP A 689 21.32 9.04 2.55
CA ASP A 689 21.30 9.22 3.99
C ASP A 689 20.23 8.33 4.62
N GLY A 690 20.61 7.45 5.54
CA GLY A 690 19.73 6.45 6.12
C GLY A 690 20.49 5.24 6.67
N PRO A 691 19.79 4.13 6.95
CA PRO A 691 18.33 3.96 6.84
C PRO A 691 17.56 4.63 7.98
N TYR A 692 16.28 4.90 7.76
CA TYR A 692 15.34 5.46 8.73
C TYR A 692 14.15 4.55 8.96
N GLY A 693 13.71 4.45 10.21
CA GLY A 693 12.62 3.56 10.60
C GLY A 693 11.23 4.04 10.17
N ALA A 694 10.37 3.12 9.77
CA ALA A 694 8.96 3.35 9.42
C ALA A 694 8.05 2.30 10.08
N PRO A 695 6.73 2.53 10.25
CA PRO A 695 5.84 1.57 10.91
C PRO A 695 5.95 0.14 10.36
N ALA A 696 6.04 -0.02 9.04
CA ALA A 696 6.16 -1.29 8.32
C ALA A 696 7.37 -2.16 8.74
N GLN A 697 8.42 -1.57 9.33
CA GLN A 697 9.59 -2.35 9.78
C GLN A 697 9.29 -3.34 10.91
N ASP A 698 8.18 -3.13 11.62
CA ASP A 698 7.75 -3.97 12.74
C ASP A 698 6.81 -5.10 12.31
N TYR A 699 6.73 -5.40 11.01
CA TYR A 699 5.87 -6.47 10.46
C TYR A 699 6.06 -7.83 11.16
N ARG A 700 7.27 -8.13 11.64
CA ARG A 700 7.58 -9.40 12.33
C ARG A 700 6.89 -9.57 13.69
N LYS A 701 6.20 -8.57 14.23
CA LYS A 701 5.46 -8.65 15.51
C LYS A 701 4.09 -9.33 15.36
N TYR A 702 3.62 -9.48 14.13
CA TYR A 702 2.28 -9.97 13.77
C TYR A 702 2.33 -11.42 13.30
N ASP A 703 1.24 -12.14 13.57
CA ASP A 703 1.11 -13.55 13.20
C ASP A 703 0.76 -13.67 11.70
N VAL A 704 -0.01 -12.71 11.18
CA VAL A 704 -0.43 -12.59 9.78
C VAL A 704 -0.34 -11.13 9.35
N LEU A 705 0.03 -10.88 8.08
CA LEU A 705 0.07 -9.55 7.49
C LEU A 705 -1.06 -9.31 6.51
N LEU A 706 -1.69 -8.14 6.59
CA LEU A 706 -2.48 -7.56 5.52
C LEU A 706 -1.76 -6.30 5.01
N LEU A 707 -1.15 -6.40 3.83
CA LEU A 707 -0.36 -5.34 3.21
C LEU A 707 -1.17 -4.69 2.09
N VAL A 708 -1.48 -3.40 2.21
CA VAL A 708 -2.34 -2.68 1.25
C VAL A 708 -1.59 -1.48 0.66
N GLY A 709 -1.15 -1.60 -0.59
CA GLY A 709 -0.42 -0.56 -1.31
C GLY A 709 -1.28 0.10 -2.41
N LEU A 710 -1.35 1.44 -2.43
CA LEU A 710 -1.98 2.18 -3.54
C LEU A 710 -0.93 2.76 -4.49
N GLY A 711 -0.94 2.33 -5.76
CA GLY A 711 0.03 2.78 -6.77
C GLY A 711 1.47 2.59 -6.29
N ILE A 712 2.27 3.67 -6.24
CA ILE A 712 3.66 3.64 -5.74
C ILE A 712 3.77 3.26 -4.25
N GLY A 713 2.66 3.32 -3.49
CA GLY A 713 2.60 2.88 -2.10
C GLY A 713 2.85 1.38 -1.89
N ALA A 714 2.96 0.58 -2.94
CA ALA A 714 3.42 -0.81 -2.85
C ALA A 714 4.89 -0.94 -2.40
N THR A 715 5.72 0.07 -2.65
CA THR A 715 7.19 0.05 -2.46
C THR A 715 7.69 -0.53 -1.12
N PRO A 716 7.22 -0.11 0.08
CA PRO A 716 7.70 -0.68 1.34
C PRO A 716 7.32 -2.16 1.50
N PHE A 717 6.17 -2.56 0.94
CA PHE A 717 5.66 -3.92 1.05
C PHE A 717 6.41 -4.89 0.16
N ILE A 718 6.87 -4.45 -1.02
CA ILE A 718 7.74 -5.26 -1.89
C ILE A 718 9.03 -5.67 -1.17
N SER A 719 9.64 -4.77 -0.39
CA SER A 719 10.82 -5.11 0.43
C SER A 719 10.51 -6.14 1.52
N ILE A 720 9.29 -6.11 2.09
CA ILE A 720 8.83 -7.10 3.08
C ILE A 720 8.59 -8.46 2.42
N LEU A 721 7.89 -8.48 1.28
CA LEU A 721 7.60 -9.71 0.54
C LEU A 721 8.89 -10.40 0.08
N ARG A 722 9.86 -9.65 -0.46
CA ARG A 722 11.17 -10.21 -0.83
C ARG A 722 11.95 -10.76 0.37
N ASP A 723 11.92 -10.08 1.52
CA ASP A 723 12.56 -10.59 2.74
C ASP A 723 11.89 -11.89 3.19
N MET A 724 10.55 -11.95 3.23
CA MET A 724 9.81 -13.19 3.52
C MET A 724 10.14 -14.31 2.53
N LEU A 725 10.19 -14.01 1.23
CA LEU A 725 10.53 -14.97 0.19
C LEU A 725 11.94 -15.56 0.36
N ASN A 726 12.92 -14.73 0.74
CA ASN A 726 14.27 -15.18 1.02
C ASN A 726 14.34 -16.10 2.26
N HIS A 727 13.48 -15.88 3.27
CA HIS A 727 13.34 -16.82 4.40
C HIS A 727 12.70 -18.15 3.98
N ILE A 728 11.76 -18.14 3.02
CA ILE A 728 11.16 -19.36 2.48
C ILE A 728 12.21 -20.19 1.74
N LYS A 729 12.97 -19.57 0.82
CA LYS A 729 14.05 -20.22 0.07
C LYS A 729 15.08 -20.91 0.96
N THR A 730 15.55 -20.22 1.98
CA THR A 730 16.54 -20.75 2.93
C THR A 730 15.97 -21.86 3.82
N SER A 731 14.66 -21.90 4.04
CA SER A 731 14.00 -22.95 4.81
C SER A 731 13.75 -24.24 4.03
N ASP A 732 13.49 -24.14 2.71
CA ASP A 732 13.19 -25.29 1.85
C ASP A 732 14.46 -25.90 1.20
N HIS A 733 15.57 -25.14 1.09
CA HIS A 733 16.88 -25.63 0.64
C HIS A 733 18.01 -25.29 1.62
N PRO A 734 18.18 -26.04 2.72
CA PRO A 734 19.36 -25.90 3.56
C PRO A 734 20.59 -26.45 2.81
N SER A 735 21.66 -25.65 2.71
CA SER A 735 22.99 -26.11 2.28
C SER A 735 23.40 -27.34 3.12
N PRO A 736 23.97 -28.41 2.52
CA PRO A 736 24.28 -29.65 3.24
C PRO A 736 25.33 -29.47 4.36
N SER A 737 26.09 -28.37 4.37
CA SER A 737 27.01 -28.01 5.45
C SER A 737 26.35 -27.29 6.65
N ASP A 738 25.18 -26.67 6.46
CA ASP A 738 24.51 -25.86 7.49
C ASP A 738 23.35 -26.60 8.18
N SER A 739 22.82 -27.67 7.59
CA SER A 739 21.66 -28.41 8.08
C SER A 739 21.90 -29.07 9.45
N VAL A 740 23.06 -29.69 9.65
CA VAL A 740 23.40 -30.41 10.90
C VAL A 740 23.54 -29.44 12.09
N HIS A 741 24.13 -28.27 11.86
CA HIS A 741 24.35 -27.29 12.92
C HIS A 741 23.07 -26.49 13.25
N ILE A 742 22.20 -26.26 12.26
CA ILE A 742 20.92 -25.56 12.45
C ILE A 742 19.87 -26.46 13.12
N ASP A 743 19.82 -27.76 12.81
CA ASP A 743 18.82 -28.66 13.40
C ASP A 743 19.15 -29.03 14.86
N MET A 744 20.43 -29.15 15.22
CA MET A 744 20.84 -29.27 16.64
C MET A 744 20.50 -28.01 17.45
N ILE A 745 20.72 -26.81 16.88
CA ILE A 745 20.34 -25.55 17.54
C ILE A 745 18.81 -25.43 17.64
N ARG A 746 18.05 -25.83 16.61
CA ARG A 746 16.57 -25.84 16.61
C ARG A 746 15.97 -26.79 17.65
N ALA A 747 16.62 -27.91 17.93
CA ALA A 747 16.18 -28.85 18.96
C ALA A 747 16.43 -28.32 20.39
N MET A 748 17.44 -27.45 20.57
CA MET A 748 17.78 -26.83 21.86
C MET A 748 17.03 -25.51 22.14
N GLU A 749 16.26 -24.98 21.19
CA GLU A 749 15.50 -23.74 21.40
C GLU A 749 14.19 -23.95 22.16
N SER A 750 14.01 -23.19 23.25
CA SER A 750 12.77 -23.22 24.04
C SER A 750 11.51 -22.96 23.19
N PRO A 751 10.35 -23.55 23.52
CA PRO A 751 9.08 -23.32 22.81
C PRO A 751 8.67 -21.84 22.72
N ARG A 752 9.14 -21.00 23.67
CA ARG A 752 8.94 -19.54 23.66
C ARG A 752 9.75 -18.82 22.58
N ARG A 753 10.90 -19.35 22.15
CA ARG A 753 11.71 -18.82 21.04
C ARG A 753 11.13 -19.17 19.67
N ARG A 754 10.45 -20.31 19.54
CA ARG A 754 9.68 -20.68 18.32
C ARG A 754 8.56 -19.68 17.98
N LYS A 755 7.93 -19.06 18.99
CA LYS A 755 6.92 -17.98 18.86
C LYS A 755 7.46 -16.65 18.29
N ARG A 756 8.76 -16.53 18.05
CA ARG A 756 9.41 -15.35 17.47
C ARG A 756 9.62 -15.43 15.95
N ARG A 757 9.17 -16.51 15.31
CA ARG A 757 9.12 -16.56 13.84
C ARG A 757 8.13 -15.51 13.38
N GLY A 758 8.52 -14.74 12.37
CA GLY A 758 7.71 -13.67 11.80
C GLY A 758 6.38 -14.18 11.24
N PRO A 759 5.69 -13.38 10.42
CA PRO A 759 4.35 -13.72 9.96
C PRO A 759 4.31 -15.07 9.24
N THR A 760 3.27 -15.85 9.55
CA THR A 760 2.97 -17.15 8.94
C THR A 760 2.36 -17.01 7.56
N ASN A 761 1.61 -15.93 7.32
CA ASN A 761 1.01 -15.59 6.04
C ASN A 761 1.07 -14.08 5.79
N ALA A 762 1.17 -13.68 4.52
CA ALA A 762 1.07 -12.31 4.06
C ALA A 762 0.07 -12.19 2.91
N TYR A 763 -0.93 -11.33 3.09
CA TYR A 763 -1.91 -10.99 2.07
C TYR A 763 -1.59 -9.61 1.52
N PHE A 764 -1.12 -9.55 0.27
CA PHE A 764 -0.73 -8.30 -0.37
C PHE A 764 -1.77 -7.85 -1.39
N TYR A 765 -2.44 -6.74 -1.11
CA TYR A 765 -3.39 -6.08 -2.01
C TYR A 765 -2.72 -4.86 -2.64
N TRP A 766 -2.40 -4.98 -3.93
CA TRP A 766 -1.89 -3.85 -4.71
C TRP A 766 -2.98 -3.26 -5.59
N VAL A 767 -3.37 -2.03 -5.28
CA VAL A 767 -4.45 -1.33 -5.99
C VAL A 767 -3.86 -0.18 -6.81
N THR A 768 -4.03 -0.22 -8.13
CA THR A 768 -3.57 0.84 -9.04
C THR A 768 -4.68 1.26 -10.00
N ARG A 769 -4.48 2.40 -10.66
CA ARG A 769 -5.33 2.91 -11.76
C ARG A 769 -4.67 2.75 -13.12
N GLU A 770 -3.37 2.52 -13.16
CA GLU A 770 -2.57 2.53 -14.39
C GLU A 770 -2.07 1.10 -14.64
N GLN A 771 -2.42 0.52 -15.80
CA GLN A 771 -1.97 -0.83 -16.17
C GLN A 771 -0.44 -0.95 -16.15
N GLY A 772 0.26 0.08 -16.66
CA GLY A 772 1.73 0.13 -16.67
C GLY A 772 2.38 0.05 -15.29
N SER A 773 1.62 0.28 -14.21
CA SER A 773 2.16 0.12 -12.85
C SER A 773 2.64 -1.30 -12.57
N PHE A 774 1.99 -2.32 -13.12
CA PHE A 774 2.33 -3.72 -12.82
C PHE A 774 3.72 -4.12 -13.35
N ASP A 775 4.25 -3.40 -14.34
CA ASP A 775 5.59 -3.64 -14.87
C ASP A 775 6.69 -3.37 -13.81
N TRP A 776 6.43 -2.50 -12.82
CA TRP A 776 7.42 -2.09 -11.82
C TRP A 776 7.91 -3.26 -10.97
N PHE A 777 6.98 -4.14 -10.56
CA PHE A 777 7.26 -5.27 -9.67
C PHE A 777 6.94 -6.62 -10.31
N LYS A 778 6.84 -6.66 -11.64
CA LYS A 778 6.59 -7.89 -12.42
C LYS A 778 7.52 -9.03 -12.04
N GLY A 779 8.82 -8.76 -11.90
CA GLY A 779 9.81 -9.76 -11.50
C GLY A 779 9.52 -10.35 -10.12
N VAL A 780 9.18 -9.51 -9.13
CA VAL A 780 8.87 -9.97 -7.77
C VAL A 780 7.59 -10.80 -7.74
N MET A 781 6.55 -10.39 -8.48
CA MET A 781 5.28 -11.13 -8.54
C MET A 781 5.46 -12.53 -9.13
N ASN A 782 6.22 -12.66 -10.22
CA ASN A 782 6.50 -13.96 -10.82
C ASN A 782 7.37 -14.83 -9.90
N GLU A 783 8.38 -14.23 -9.27
CA GLU A 783 9.26 -14.93 -8.34
C GLU A 783 8.50 -15.49 -7.13
N VAL A 784 7.58 -14.69 -6.54
CA VAL A 784 6.70 -15.16 -5.47
C VAL A 784 5.81 -16.30 -5.96
N ALA A 785 5.17 -16.16 -7.13
CA ALA A 785 4.30 -17.19 -7.66
C ALA A 785 5.01 -18.52 -8.00
N GLU A 786 6.32 -18.48 -8.31
CA GLU A 786 7.10 -19.68 -8.65
C GLU A 786 7.65 -20.39 -7.42
N ILE A 787 8.10 -19.64 -6.41
CA ILE A 787 8.77 -20.20 -5.22
C ILE A 787 7.78 -20.56 -4.12
N ASP A 788 6.73 -19.77 -3.91
CA ASP A 788 5.82 -19.93 -2.79
C ASP A 788 4.69 -20.93 -3.07
N GLN A 789 5.06 -22.20 -3.22
CA GLN A 789 4.11 -23.30 -3.46
C GLN A 789 3.15 -23.55 -2.29
N LYS A 790 3.49 -23.08 -1.08
CA LYS A 790 2.67 -23.22 0.14
C LYS A 790 1.67 -22.07 0.30
N ALA A 791 1.63 -21.10 -0.63
CA ALA A 791 0.78 -19.91 -0.58
C ALA A 791 0.90 -19.15 0.76
N VAL A 792 2.14 -19.01 1.26
CA VAL A 792 2.46 -18.16 2.42
C VAL A 792 2.19 -16.68 2.10
N ILE A 793 2.41 -16.27 0.86
CA ILE A 793 2.28 -14.93 0.30
C ILE A 793 1.19 -14.96 -0.78
N GLU A 794 0.01 -14.47 -0.45
CA GLU A 794 -1.10 -14.32 -1.40
C GLU A 794 -1.06 -12.89 -1.97
N MET A 795 -0.83 -12.76 -3.27
CA MET A 795 -0.81 -11.47 -3.97
C MET A 795 -2.12 -11.25 -4.72
N HIS A 796 -2.69 -10.05 -4.56
CA HIS A 796 -3.90 -9.61 -5.24
C HIS A 796 -3.68 -8.28 -5.92
N ASN A 797 -3.68 -8.29 -7.24
CA ASN A 797 -3.61 -7.09 -8.06
C ASN A 797 -5.02 -6.56 -8.32
N TYR A 798 -5.24 -5.27 -8.18
CA TYR A 798 -6.50 -4.61 -8.48
C TYR A 798 -6.29 -3.41 -9.41
N LEU A 799 -6.95 -3.45 -10.57
CA LEU A 799 -6.95 -2.36 -11.53
C LEU A 799 -8.28 -1.60 -11.49
N THR A 800 -8.26 -0.43 -10.84
CA THR A 800 -9.45 0.38 -10.58
C THR A 800 -9.91 1.26 -11.74
N SER A 801 -9.17 1.27 -12.86
CA SER A 801 -9.61 1.92 -14.11
C SER A 801 -10.58 1.07 -14.92
N VAL A 802 -10.56 -0.25 -14.71
CA VAL A 802 -11.43 -1.21 -15.39
C VAL A 802 -12.75 -1.31 -14.64
N TYR A 803 -13.86 -1.39 -15.38
CA TYR A 803 -15.18 -1.59 -14.78
C TYR A 803 -15.27 -2.96 -14.07
N GLU A 804 -16.21 -3.08 -13.14
CA GLU A 804 -16.37 -4.30 -12.34
C GLU A 804 -16.65 -5.52 -13.24
N GLU A 805 -16.19 -6.70 -12.82
CA GLU A 805 -16.57 -7.96 -13.45
C GLU A 805 -18.11 -8.05 -13.54
N GLY A 806 -18.61 -8.33 -14.74
CA GLY A 806 -20.03 -8.29 -15.06
C GLY A 806 -20.57 -6.96 -15.58
N ASP A 807 -19.74 -5.91 -15.79
CA ASP A 807 -20.09 -4.76 -16.65
C ASP A 807 -19.86 -5.15 -18.12
N ALA A 808 -20.78 -4.77 -19.02
CA ALA A 808 -20.66 -5.08 -20.46
C ALA A 808 -19.36 -4.56 -21.08
N ARG A 809 -18.85 -3.41 -20.60
CA ARG A 809 -17.58 -2.82 -21.08
C ARG A 809 -16.35 -3.66 -20.74
N SER A 810 -16.43 -4.54 -19.74
CA SER A 810 -15.30 -5.38 -19.31
C SER A 810 -15.50 -6.86 -19.61
N ALA A 811 -16.60 -7.22 -20.29
CA ALA A 811 -16.97 -8.60 -20.56
C ALA A 811 -15.91 -9.34 -21.38
N LEU A 812 -15.59 -8.85 -22.59
CA LEU A 812 -14.56 -9.46 -23.44
C LEU A 812 -13.18 -9.42 -22.78
N ILE A 813 -12.83 -8.36 -22.06
CA ILE A 813 -11.55 -8.30 -21.33
C ILE A 813 -11.49 -9.44 -20.29
N THR A 814 -12.58 -9.67 -19.56
CA THR A 814 -12.66 -10.75 -18.56
C THR A 814 -12.60 -12.12 -19.23
N MET A 815 -13.23 -12.29 -20.39
CA MET A 815 -13.19 -13.53 -21.17
C MET A 815 -11.77 -13.82 -21.67
N VAL A 816 -11.13 -12.88 -22.36
CA VAL A 816 -9.75 -13.01 -22.84
C VAL A 816 -8.82 -13.27 -21.66
N GLN A 817 -9.01 -12.60 -20.52
CA GLN A 817 -8.19 -12.81 -19.33
C GLN A 817 -8.33 -14.25 -18.81
N ALA A 818 -9.55 -14.78 -18.76
CA ALA A 818 -9.81 -16.14 -18.32
C ALA A 818 -9.21 -17.19 -19.27
N LEU A 819 -9.44 -17.04 -20.58
CA LEU A 819 -8.91 -17.94 -21.61
C LEU A 819 -7.37 -17.93 -21.63
N HIS A 820 -6.76 -16.75 -21.68
CA HIS A 820 -5.31 -16.61 -21.73
C HIS A 820 -4.65 -17.10 -20.43
N HIS A 821 -5.26 -16.84 -19.27
CA HIS A 821 -4.74 -17.36 -18.02
C HIS A 821 -4.86 -18.88 -17.92
N ALA A 822 -5.94 -19.47 -18.44
CA ALA A 822 -6.10 -20.93 -18.49
C ALA A 822 -5.06 -21.58 -19.42
N LYS A 823 -4.81 -20.97 -20.59
CA LYS A 823 -3.87 -21.48 -21.60
C LYS A 823 -2.39 -21.30 -21.20
N ASN A 824 -2.04 -20.09 -20.75
CA ASN A 824 -0.64 -19.69 -20.57
C ASN A 824 -0.22 -19.53 -19.09
N GLY A 825 -1.17 -19.58 -18.14
CA GLY A 825 -0.90 -19.34 -16.72
C GLY A 825 -0.48 -17.90 -16.40
N VAL A 826 -0.79 -16.95 -17.30
CA VAL A 826 -0.38 -15.55 -17.21
C VAL A 826 -1.57 -14.63 -17.43
N ASP A 827 -1.68 -13.62 -16.58
CA ASP A 827 -2.68 -12.57 -16.63
C ASP A 827 -2.39 -11.56 -17.76
N ILE A 828 -3.36 -11.29 -18.63
CA ILE A 828 -3.18 -10.37 -19.78
C ILE A 828 -2.94 -8.91 -19.38
N VAL A 829 -3.39 -8.52 -18.19
CA VAL A 829 -3.34 -7.12 -17.75
C VAL A 829 -1.99 -6.79 -17.16
N SER A 830 -1.50 -7.62 -16.23
CA SER A 830 -0.22 -7.47 -15.56
C SER A 830 0.94 -8.17 -16.27
N GLY A 831 0.64 -9.15 -17.13
CA GLY A 831 1.62 -10.05 -17.74
C GLY A 831 2.32 -10.95 -16.72
N THR A 832 1.71 -11.21 -15.56
CA THR A 832 2.29 -12.01 -14.46
C THR A 832 1.46 -13.26 -14.18
N ARG A 833 1.99 -14.21 -13.41
CA ARG A 833 1.22 -15.37 -12.93
C ARG A 833 0.15 -15.01 -11.88
N VAL A 834 0.18 -13.78 -11.36
CA VAL A 834 -0.79 -13.29 -10.38
C VAL A 834 -1.97 -12.66 -11.14
N ARG A 835 -3.16 -13.23 -10.98
CA ARG A 835 -4.39 -12.72 -11.62
C ARG A 835 -4.73 -11.31 -11.12
N THR A 836 -5.11 -10.44 -12.06
CA THR A 836 -5.58 -9.07 -11.75
C THR A 836 -7.09 -9.04 -11.62
N HIS A 837 -7.60 -8.45 -10.55
CA HIS A 837 -9.01 -8.17 -10.34
C HIS A 837 -9.38 -6.76 -10.82
N PHE A 838 -10.63 -6.59 -11.26
CA PHE A 838 -11.14 -5.28 -11.70
C PHE A 838 -11.89 -4.55 -10.59
N ALA A 839 -12.05 -3.24 -10.78
CA ALA A 839 -12.64 -2.33 -9.80
C ALA A 839 -11.93 -2.33 -8.44
N LYS A 840 -12.62 -1.87 -7.39
CA LYS A 840 -12.06 -1.72 -6.04
C LYS A 840 -12.27 -3.00 -5.23
N PRO A 841 -11.33 -3.39 -4.36
CA PRO A 841 -11.54 -4.48 -3.42
C PRO A 841 -12.72 -4.21 -2.49
N ASN A 842 -13.53 -5.24 -2.22
CA ASN A 842 -14.51 -5.20 -1.15
C ASN A 842 -13.80 -5.48 0.18
N TRP A 843 -13.33 -4.42 0.84
CA TRP A 843 -12.59 -4.53 2.10
C TRP A 843 -13.36 -5.26 3.20
N ARG A 844 -14.68 -5.14 3.25
CA ARG A 844 -15.49 -5.88 4.24
C ARG A 844 -15.42 -7.38 4.00
N LYS A 845 -15.50 -7.82 2.73
CA LYS A 845 -15.34 -9.25 2.36
C LYS A 845 -13.92 -9.74 2.70
N VAL A 846 -12.89 -8.92 2.42
CA VAL A 846 -11.49 -9.25 2.74
C VAL A 846 -11.30 -9.45 4.24
N PHE A 847 -11.71 -8.49 5.07
CA PHE A 847 -11.59 -8.59 6.54
C PHE A 847 -12.39 -9.76 7.11
N SER A 848 -13.60 -10.01 6.59
CA SER A 848 -14.39 -11.19 6.97
C SER A 848 -13.66 -12.49 6.66
N ARG A 849 -13.07 -12.62 5.46
CA ARG A 849 -12.30 -13.80 5.05
C ARG A 849 -11.10 -14.00 5.96
N LEU A 850 -10.36 -12.94 6.26
CA LEU A 850 -9.19 -13.04 7.14
C LEU A 850 -9.57 -13.42 8.57
N ALA A 851 -10.67 -12.87 9.09
CA ALA A 851 -11.15 -13.20 10.42
C ALA A 851 -11.64 -14.66 10.54
N SER A 852 -12.24 -15.22 9.47
CA SER A 852 -12.65 -16.63 9.46
C SER A 852 -11.50 -17.60 9.23
N THR A 853 -10.51 -17.20 8.41
CA THR A 853 -9.35 -18.04 8.07
C THR A 853 -8.36 -18.11 9.23
N HIS A 854 -8.18 -17.00 9.97
CA HIS A 854 -7.20 -16.87 11.04
C HIS A 854 -7.85 -16.48 12.37
N PRO A 855 -8.66 -17.39 12.98
CA PRO A 855 -9.24 -17.13 14.30
C PRO A 855 -8.14 -16.94 15.35
N ASP A 856 -8.40 -16.08 16.34
CA ASP A 856 -7.50 -15.80 17.49
C ASP A 856 -6.09 -15.27 17.14
N SER A 857 -5.87 -14.88 15.89
CA SER A 857 -4.58 -14.37 15.41
C SER A 857 -4.50 -12.84 15.49
N ARG A 858 -3.28 -12.29 15.58
CA ARG A 858 -3.04 -10.85 15.45
C ARG A 858 -2.61 -10.50 14.03
N ILE A 859 -3.46 -9.76 13.34
CA ILE A 859 -3.24 -9.33 11.96
C ILE A 859 -2.74 -7.90 11.94
N GLY A 860 -1.53 -7.70 11.41
CA GLY A 860 -0.97 -6.37 11.16
C GLY A 860 -1.48 -5.83 9.83
N VAL A 861 -2.32 -4.80 9.86
CA VAL A 861 -2.86 -4.14 8.67
C VAL A 861 -1.97 -2.94 8.33
N PHE A 862 -1.06 -3.11 7.37
CA PHE A 862 -0.17 -2.05 6.92
C PHE A 862 -0.71 -1.42 5.64
N PHE A 863 -0.89 -0.11 5.66
CA PHE A 863 -1.45 0.65 4.54
C PHE A 863 -0.55 1.80 4.10
N CYS A 864 -0.30 1.89 2.80
CA CYS A 864 0.43 3.01 2.20
C CYS A 864 -0.36 3.57 1.00
N GLY A 865 -0.90 4.79 1.15
CA GLY A 865 -1.71 5.43 0.11
C GLY A 865 -2.61 6.56 0.60
N SER A 866 -3.72 6.77 -0.12
CA SER A 866 -4.66 7.88 0.10
C SER A 866 -5.24 7.89 1.53
N SER A 867 -5.41 9.09 2.10
CA SER A 867 -5.92 9.23 3.47
C SER A 867 -7.41 8.93 3.63
N LEU A 868 -8.17 8.88 2.53
CA LEU A 868 -9.59 8.51 2.57
C LEU A 868 -9.73 7.02 2.85
N LEU A 869 -9.07 6.18 2.05
CA LEU A 869 -9.08 4.74 2.27
C LEU A 869 -8.41 4.35 3.59
N ALA A 870 -7.39 5.08 4.04
CA ALA A 870 -6.80 4.84 5.36
C ALA A 870 -7.83 4.92 6.50
N LYS A 871 -8.76 5.89 6.44
CA LYS A 871 -9.81 6.04 7.46
C LYS A 871 -10.81 4.90 7.40
N GLU A 872 -11.18 4.48 6.19
CA GLU A 872 -12.08 3.35 5.97
C GLU A 872 -11.47 2.04 6.51
N LEU A 873 -10.21 1.75 6.18
CA LEU A 873 -9.51 0.56 6.67
C LEU A 873 -9.29 0.59 8.18
N ASP A 874 -8.96 1.73 8.78
CA ASP A 874 -8.87 1.89 10.23
C ASP A 874 -10.23 1.61 10.91
N GLN A 875 -11.32 2.15 10.35
CA GLN A 875 -12.67 1.92 10.85
C GLN A 875 -13.07 0.44 10.74
N ILE A 876 -12.83 -0.19 9.59
CA ILE A 876 -13.13 -1.62 9.37
C ILE A 876 -12.28 -2.49 10.30
N SER A 877 -10.99 -2.18 10.48
CA SER A 877 -10.09 -2.90 11.39
C SER A 877 -10.65 -2.90 12.81
N ARG A 878 -11.05 -1.73 13.33
CA ARG A 878 -11.67 -1.61 14.66
C ARG A 878 -12.98 -2.39 14.75
N GLU A 879 -13.83 -2.27 13.73
CA GLU A 879 -15.11 -2.97 13.67
C GLU A 879 -14.94 -4.50 13.77
N TYR A 880 -14.02 -5.08 12.99
CA TYR A 880 -13.77 -6.52 13.00
C TYR A 880 -13.02 -6.98 14.25
N THR A 881 -12.09 -6.19 14.80
CA THR A 881 -11.46 -6.46 16.10
C THR A 881 -12.49 -6.55 17.23
N TYR A 882 -13.58 -5.77 17.17
CA TYR A 882 -14.64 -5.82 18.19
C TYR A 882 -15.66 -6.94 17.96
N LYS A 883 -15.87 -7.34 16.70
CA LYS A 883 -16.89 -8.34 16.34
C LYS A 883 -16.36 -9.77 16.35
N THR A 884 -15.06 -9.97 16.11
CA THR A 884 -14.43 -11.29 15.91
C THR A 884 -13.41 -11.60 17.00
N SER A 885 -12.87 -12.82 17.01
CA SER A 885 -11.77 -13.17 17.93
C SER A 885 -10.39 -12.74 17.42
N THR A 886 -10.29 -12.51 16.11
CA THR A 886 -9.09 -12.00 15.43
C THR A 886 -8.88 -10.52 15.74
N ARG A 887 -7.65 -10.14 16.06
CA ARG A 887 -7.28 -8.75 16.37
C ARG A 887 -6.59 -8.10 15.17
N PHE A 888 -7.18 -7.05 14.63
CA PHE A 888 -6.59 -6.23 13.57
C PHE A 888 -5.95 -4.98 14.16
N GLU A 889 -4.66 -4.75 13.88
CA GLU A 889 -3.94 -3.54 14.26
C GLU A 889 -3.56 -2.75 13.01
N PHE A 890 -4.05 -1.51 12.91
CA PHE A 890 -3.89 -0.68 11.70
C PHE A 890 -2.66 0.25 11.80
N HIS A 891 -1.81 0.18 10.79
CA HIS A 891 -0.61 0.99 10.63
C HIS A 891 -0.64 1.73 9.30
N LYS A 892 -0.49 3.06 9.36
CA LYS A 892 -0.44 3.91 8.19
C LYS A 892 0.98 4.39 7.92
N GLU A 893 1.48 4.11 6.72
CA GLU A 893 2.70 4.71 6.20
C GLU A 893 2.47 6.17 5.80
N HIS A 894 3.48 7.00 6.07
CA HIS A 894 3.45 8.45 5.82
C HIS A 894 4.57 8.83 4.85
N PHE A 895 4.43 8.39 3.60
CA PHE A 895 5.32 8.74 2.49
C PHE A 895 4.60 9.61 1.45
#